data_AF-A0A534TL77-F1
#
_entry.id   AF-A0A534TL77-F1
#
_cell.length_a   1.000
_cell.length_b   1.000
_cell.length_c   1.000
_cell.angle_alpha   90.00
_cell.angle_beta   90.00
_cell.angle_gamma   90.00
#
_symmetry.space_group_name_H-M   'P 1'
#
loop_
_entity.id
_entity.type
_entity.pdbx_description
1 polymer ?
#
loop_
_entity_poly.entity_id
_entity_poly.type
_entity_poly.pdbx_seq_one_letter_code
_entity_poly.pdbx_strand_id
1 'polypeptide(L)'
;MRQWWTSLVARAIALLVVGLAVTSVLVGSLFARLQANRFRSEVERRGTSMLQILDRHQDLRLALSLHDAEAARGVLGQVLASNSDIAYLGAVDGDGRLAAFISRGATERELSNHDLQQESSRSDDGTSRFTRRVSSGQDNGMGLPGEKAAALGTLLMGIRTDQVSAAVARQTFAMVASSGVVLVATFAAFFVILSRRLRRMVRFAEELAAGDLAAVLRDDGEDEVGRLARALLELRNNTRAVVAEMRDAAVALETTSEEVFDGATRQLEHSRAQAASAADTERTVDALRERFARAQSNAQAVLDVAASSATSSREGEESIAQAVRAVSDLGEQIDANTRTLQDLVERTRHVGRIIDAVRDLSAESKMLALNAAIVSSKSGTAGTGFTVIAHEVRALADRSQHSTAQVQEILAEIVRGIERATSVVEEGRRRAESGRAVAGHAGEAIRRLADAITRSSRAATEIASGTREQADGVNRISGAVQRIARSAEEGAAGIGRLEGASRSIREHSARMRALVQRYRIAVLGAVALAFLPATARADLILLTQRDVPQYAQVASAFQRAHPNVRTMEVESGAPAARDGDVVVAIGSKAFDLARTAPGTFTVVLAAVLNPEVSGHHAIGGVPMEARPADALAALKALAPSARRVLVLHPPGTPPVLAEAQAAAARHGLTLEARAMADLTGLDRTFPELAASVDAVWLLADARFARPDVAKYLIGACLERKIPLIGFLEGMAKVGAALAVAADFDAIGREAAKVAGEALARHGAVPLRFAPGKLYVNARTVEELNLTGKIPAGAEVIR
;
A
#
# COMPACT_ATOMS: atom_id res chain seq x y z
N MET A 1 7.65 -44.05 46.86
CA MET A 1 7.21 -43.64 48.23
C MET A 1 7.31 -42.14 48.49
N ARG A 2 8.38 -41.42 48.12
CA ARG A 2 8.51 -39.95 48.32
C ARG A 2 7.43 -39.10 47.60
N GLN A 3 6.94 -39.52 46.43
CA GLN A 3 5.84 -38.84 45.71
C GLN A 3 4.44 -39.04 46.32
N TRP A 4 4.24 -40.08 47.14
CA TRP A 4 2.95 -40.32 47.79
C TRP A 4 2.69 -39.27 48.87
N TRP A 5 3.74 -38.87 49.59
CA TRP A 5 3.71 -37.84 50.64
C TRP A 5 3.54 -36.39 50.13
N THR A 6 3.73 -36.15 48.83
CA THR A 6 3.52 -34.82 48.23
C THR A 6 2.11 -34.62 47.68
N SER A 7 1.29 -35.68 47.63
CA SER A 7 -0.09 -35.55 47.19
C SER A 7 -0.92 -34.84 48.28
N LEU A 8 -1.73 -33.87 47.86
CA LEU A 8 -2.64 -33.13 48.73
C LEU A 8 -3.56 -34.08 49.52
N VAL A 9 -3.91 -35.22 48.91
CA VAL A 9 -4.72 -36.29 49.49
C VAL A 9 -3.99 -36.98 50.65
N ALA A 10 -2.70 -37.32 50.52
CA ALA A 10 -1.96 -37.97 51.60
C ALA A 10 -1.75 -37.03 52.80
N ARG A 11 -1.51 -35.74 52.57
CA ARG A 11 -1.43 -34.74 53.65
C ARG A 11 -2.76 -34.55 54.36
N ALA A 12 -3.86 -34.53 53.60
CA ALA A 12 -5.20 -34.42 54.16
C ALA A 12 -5.54 -35.66 55.02
N ILE A 13 -5.24 -36.87 54.56
CA ILE A 13 -5.45 -38.12 55.33
C ILE A 13 -4.59 -38.11 56.60
N ALA A 14 -3.31 -37.73 56.50
CA ALA A 14 -2.42 -37.66 57.66
C ALA A 14 -2.91 -36.64 58.70
N LEU A 15 -3.39 -35.47 58.28
CA LEU A 15 -3.97 -34.47 59.17
C LEU A 15 -5.26 -34.95 59.84
N LEU A 16 -6.08 -35.75 59.15
CA LEU A 16 -7.26 -36.36 59.75
C LEU A 16 -6.89 -37.37 60.84
N VAL A 17 -5.92 -38.26 60.56
CA VAL A 17 -5.49 -39.28 61.53
C VAL A 17 -4.86 -38.62 62.76
N VAL A 18 -4.00 -37.62 62.56
CA VAL A 18 -3.38 -36.87 63.65
C VAL A 18 -4.42 -36.06 64.43
N GLY A 19 -5.36 -35.40 63.74
CA GLY A 19 -6.44 -34.63 64.38
C GLY A 19 -7.35 -35.50 65.24
N LEU A 20 -7.71 -36.69 64.76
CA LEU A 20 -8.53 -37.65 65.51
C LEU A 20 -7.80 -38.19 66.75
N ALA A 21 -6.50 -38.48 66.62
CA ALA A 21 -5.68 -38.95 67.74
C ALA A 21 -5.49 -37.86 68.82
N VAL A 22 -5.17 -36.64 68.41
CA VAL A 22 -4.94 -35.50 69.31
C VAL A 22 -6.23 -35.10 70.04
N THR A 23 -7.36 -35.03 69.33
CA THR A 23 -8.66 -34.71 69.95
C THR A 23 -9.10 -35.79 70.94
N SER A 24 -8.89 -37.07 70.60
CA SER A 24 -9.21 -38.19 71.52
C SER A 24 -8.39 -38.12 72.81
N VAL A 25 -7.08 -37.86 72.72
CA VAL A 25 -6.18 -37.81 73.89
C VAL A 25 -6.42 -36.56 74.76
N LEU A 26 -6.58 -35.37 74.16
CA LEU A 26 -6.80 -34.13 74.91
C LEU A 26 -8.15 -34.09 75.61
N VAL A 27 -9.24 -34.43 74.89
CA VAL A 27 -10.59 -34.39 75.45
C VAL A 27 -10.76 -35.48 76.52
N GLY A 28 -10.24 -36.68 76.28
CA GLY A 28 -10.30 -37.79 77.25
C GLY A 28 -9.53 -37.51 78.54
N SER A 29 -8.30 -36.99 78.44
CA SER A 29 -7.43 -36.77 79.61
C SER A 29 -7.87 -35.58 80.48
N LEU A 30 -8.32 -34.48 79.88
CA LEU A 30 -8.78 -33.30 80.62
C LEU A 30 -10.09 -33.58 81.38
N PHE A 31 -11.01 -34.30 80.74
CA PHE A 31 -12.31 -34.60 81.33
C PHE A 31 -12.23 -35.62 82.47
N ALA A 32 -11.40 -36.68 82.33
CA ALA A 32 -11.17 -37.66 83.38
C ALA A 32 -10.60 -37.02 84.66
N ARG A 33 -9.68 -36.06 84.52
CA ARG A 33 -9.10 -35.32 85.67
C ARG A 33 -10.12 -34.42 86.36
N LEU A 34 -10.98 -33.72 85.61
CA LEU A 34 -11.97 -32.80 86.17
C LEU A 34 -13.06 -33.51 86.98
N GLN A 35 -13.54 -34.68 86.52
CA GLN A 35 -14.56 -35.43 87.25
C GLN A 35 -14.03 -36.16 88.48
N ALA A 36 -12.84 -36.76 88.41
CA ALA A 36 -12.25 -37.49 89.53
C ALA A 36 -12.06 -36.61 90.78
N ASN A 37 -11.68 -35.33 90.58
CA ASN A 37 -11.47 -34.40 91.69
C ASN A 37 -12.79 -33.94 92.34
N ARG A 38 -13.82 -33.62 91.54
CA ARG A 38 -15.14 -33.21 92.08
C ARG A 38 -15.82 -34.35 92.84
N PHE A 39 -15.69 -35.58 92.36
CA PHE A 39 -16.27 -36.74 93.04
C PHE A 39 -15.58 -37.03 94.37
N ARG A 40 -14.25 -36.92 94.41
CA ARG A 40 -13.47 -37.16 95.64
C ARG A 40 -13.92 -36.24 96.78
N SER A 41 -14.05 -34.94 96.51
CA SER A 41 -14.50 -33.98 97.52
C SER A 41 -15.92 -34.23 98.01
N GLU A 42 -16.81 -34.75 97.16
CA GLU A 42 -18.21 -35.00 97.52
C GLU A 42 -18.34 -36.23 98.44
N VAL A 43 -17.61 -37.31 98.15
CA VAL A 43 -17.61 -38.53 98.99
C VAL A 43 -17.03 -38.24 100.37
N GLU A 44 -15.95 -37.46 100.45
CA GLU A 44 -15.29 -37.10 101.70
C GLU A 44 -16.17 -36.22 102.59
N ARG A 45 -16.85 -35.23 101.98
CA ARG A 45 -17.79 -34.36 102.68
C ARG A 45 -19.00 -35.12 103.22
N ARG A 46 -19.52 -36.10 102.48
CA ARG A 46 -20.66 -36.91 102.92
C ARG A 46 -20.29 -37.86 104.06
N GLY A 47 -19.18 -38.60 103.93
CA GLY A 47 -18.75 -39.57 104.94
C GLY A 47 -18.51 -38.93 106.31
N THR A 48 -17.81 -37.79 106.34
CA THR A 48 -17.56 -37.02 107.57
C THR A 48 -18.85 -36.46 108.20
N SER A 49 -19.75 -35.91 107.38
CA SER A 49 -21.02 -35.34 107.85
C SER A 49 -21.93 -36.40 108.49
N MET A 50 -22.01 -37.60 107.90
CA MET A 50 -22.84 -38.69 108.44
C MET A 50 -22.33 -39.21 109.77
N LEU A 51 -21.01 -39.41 109.90
CA LEU A 51 -20.43 -39.82 111.18
C LEU A 51 -20.63 -38.75 112.26
N GLN A 52 -20.60 -37.47 111.89
CA GLN A 52 -20.90 -36.36 112.82
C GLN A 52 -22.37 -36.37 113.29
N ILE A 53 -23.32 -36.74 112.44
CA ILE A 53 -24.73 -36.90 112.82
C ILE A 53 -24.87 -38.08 113.79
N LEU A 54 -24.22 -39.21 113.51
CA LEU A 54 -24.22 -40.40 114.35
C LEU A 54 -23.58 -40.15 115.73
N ASP A 55 -22.44 -39.46 115.79
CA ASP A 55 -21.77 -39.06 117.03
C ASP A 55 -22.70 -38.23 117.96
N ARG A 56 -23.63 -37.46 117.40
CA ARG A 56 -24.61 -36.67 118.17
C ARG A 56 -25.90 -37.42 118.50
N HIS A 57 -26.09 -38.65 118.02
CA HIS A 57 -27.31 -39.41 118.25
C HIS A 57 -27.39 -39.87 119.72
N GLN A 58 -28.37 -39.37 120.48
CA GLN A 58 -28.48 -39.62 121.92
C GLN A 58 -28.57 -41.11 122.25
N ASP A 59 -29.40 -41.87 121.52
CA ASP A 59 -29.57 -43.31 121.74
C ASP A 59 -28.29 -44.11 121.47
N LEU A 60 -27.49 -43.68 120.48
CA LEU A 60 -26.24 -44.35 120.14
C LEU A 60 -25.18 -44.09 121.21
N ARG A 61 -25.09 -42.84 121.71
CA ARG A 61 -24.16 -42.50 122.81
C ARG A 61 -24.54 -43.23 124.09
N LEU A 62 -25.84 -43.34 124.39
CA LEU A 62 -26.34 -44.05 125.56
C LEU A 62 -26.08 -45.56 125.46
N ALA A 63 -26.28 -46.15 124.28
CA ALA A 63 -25.96 -47.55 124.02
C ALA A 63 -24.45 -47.82 124.18
N LEU A 64 -23.59 -46.94 123.68
CA LEU A 64 -22.14 -47.07 123.83
C LEU A 64 -21.66 -46.85 125.27
N SER A 65 -22.27 -45.94 126.04
CA SER A 65 -21.90 -45.74 127.44
C SER A 65 -22.31 -46.91 128.34
N LEU A 66 -23.48 -47.51 128.07
CA LEU A 66 -23.98 -48.69 128.79
C LEU A 66 -23.38 -50.02 128.30
N HIS A 67 -22.50 -49.98 127.29
CA HIS A 67 -21.94 -51.17 126.62
C HIS A 67 -23.03 -52.12 126.07
N ASP A 68 -24.15 -51.56 125.63
CA ASP A 68 -25.28 -52.30 125.04
C ASP A 68 -25.12 -52.42 123.52
N ALA A 69 -24.56 -53.56 123.10
CA ALA A 69 -24.31 -53.86 121.69
C ALA A 69 -25.60 -53.99 120.85
N GLU A 70 -26.72 -54.38 121.45
CA GLU A 70 -27.98 -54.61 120.73
C GLU A 70 -28.69 -53.28 120.43
N ALA A 71 -28.72 -52.36 121.41
CA ALA A 71 -29.21 -51.00 121.22
C ALA A 71 -28.38 -50.22 120.19
N ALA A 72 -27.04 -50.34 120.22
CA ALA A 72 -26.16 -49.67 119.25
C ALA A 72 -26.36 -50.22 117.83
N ARG A 73 -26.56 -51.54 117.68
CA ARG A 73 -26.89 -52.15 116.37
C ARG A 73 -28.22 -51.65 115.81
N GLY A 74 -29.23 -51.41 116.66
CA GLY A 74 -30.52 -50.87 116.24
C GLY A 74 -30.40 -49.51 115.52
N VAL A 75 -29.64 -48.58 116.13
CA VAL A 75 -29.42 -47.23 115.55
C VAL A 75 -28.55 -47.29 114.30
N LEU A 76 -27.44 -48.04 114.33
CA LEU A 76 -26.57 -48.21 113.16
C LEU A 76 -27.32 -48.87 111.99
N GLY A 77 -28.24 -49.79 112.28
CA GLY A 77 -29.06 -50.48 111.28
C GLY A 77 -30.06 -49.58 110.55
N GLN A 78 -30.68 -48.63 111.25
CA GLN A 78 -31.57 -47.64 110.60
C GLN A 78 -30.81 -46.73 109.63
N VAL A 79 -29.60 -46.29 110.00
CA VAL A 79 -28.77 -45.43 109.13
C VAL A 79 -28.23 -46.22 107.93
N LEU A 80 -27.83 -47.47 108.14
CA LEU A 80 -27.44 -48.33 107.03
C LEU A 80 -28.62 -48.60 106.10
N ALA A 81 -29.84 -48.86 106.59
CA ALA A 81 -31.00 -49.14 105.75
C ALA A 81 -31.41 -47.96 104.84
N SER A 82 -31.31 -46.73 105.36
CA SER A 82 -31.68 -45.50 104.66
C SER A 82 -30.67 -45.03 103.60
N ASN A 83 -29.47 -45.61 103.53
CA ASN A 83 -28.41 -45.19 102.61
C ASN A 83 -27.82 -46.39 101.84
N SER A 84 -27.96 -46.40 100.52
CA SER A 84 -27.60 -47.56 99.67
C SER A 84 -26.12 -47.64 99.28
N ASP A 85 -25.40 -46.54 99.45
CA ASP A 85 -23.99 -46.32 99.16
C ASP A 85 -23.07 -46.70 100.34
N ILE A 86 -23.60 -46.75 101.56
CA ILE A 86 -22.86 -47.24 102.74
C ILE A 86 -22.73 -48.77 102.67
N ALA A 87 -21.49 -49.25 102.68
CA ALA A 87 -21.13 -50.66 102.74
C ALA A 87 -21.31 -51.23 104.16
N TYR A 88 -20.85 -50.50 105.17
CA TYR A 88 -20.93 -50.91 106.57
C TYR A 88 -20.82 -49.73 107.53
N LEU A 89 -21.30 -49.97 108.76
CA LEU A 89 -21.30 -49.06 109.90
C LEU A 89 -20.92 -49.83 111.16
N GLY A 90 -20.04 -49.27 111.98
CA GLY A 90 -19.60 -49.91 113.21
C GLY A 90 -19.25 -48.90 114.30
N ALA A 91 -19.16 -49.40 115.53
CA ALA A 91 -18.68 -48.68 116.69
C ALA A 91 -17.69 -49.57 117.43
N VAL A 92 -16.56 -49.00 117.82
CA VAL A 92 -15.47 -49.63 118.57
C VAL A 92 -15.45 -49.01 119.96
N ASP A 93 -15.23 -49.79 121.02
CA ASP A 93 -15.10 -49.31 122.39
C ASP A 93 -13.76 -48.58 122.65
N GLY A 94 -13.57 -48.09 123.88
CA GLY A 94 -12.35 -47.39 124.31
C GLY A 94 -11.07 -48.25 124.31
N ASP A 95 -11.21 -49.57 124.29
CA ASP A 95 -10.10 -50.55 124.26
C ASP A 95 -9.80 -51.06 122.84
N GLY A 96 -10.50 -50.54 121.83
CA GLY A 96 -10.29 -50.89 120.42
C GLY A 96 -11.02 -52.16 119.99
N ARG A 97 -11.97 -52.69 120.78
CA ARG A 97 -12.79 -53.85 120.42
C ARG A 97 -14.13 -53.42 119.81
N LEU A 98 -14.64 -54.23 118.89
CA LEU A 98 -15.86 -53.91 118.15
C LEU A 98 -17.09 -54.01 119.09
N ALA A 99 -17.69 -52.88 119.44
CA ALA A 99 -18.85 -52.82 120.33
C ALA A 99 -20.16 -53.17 119.60
N ALA A 100 -20.34 -52.66 118.38
CA ALA A 100 -21.50 -52.94 117.54
C ALA A 100 -21.13 -52.78 116.06
N PHE A 101 -21.69 -53.62 115.19
CA PHE A 101 -21.50 -53.47 113.74
C PHE A 101 -22.69 -53.97 112.94
N ILE A 102 -22.88 -53.35 111.78
CA ILE A 102 -23.79 -53.78 110.73
C ILE A 102 -23.15 -53.56 109.35
N SER A 103 -23.33 -54.53 108.46
CA SER A 103 -22.58 -54.62 107.21
C SER A 103 -23.45 -55.19 106.10
N ARG A 104 -23.29 -54.66 104.88
CA ARG A 104 -23.84 -55.20 103.64
C ARG A 104 -22.76 -56.01 102.89
N GLY A 105 -22.18 -57.01 103.55
CA GLY A 105 -21.26 -57.96 102.93
C GLY A 105 -19.77 -57.82 103.27
N ALA A 106 -19.39 -56.87 104.13
CA ALA A 106 -18.06 -56.80 104.74
C ALA A 106 -17.95 -57.77 105.94
N THR A 107 -16.81 -58.44 106.03
CA THR A 107 -16.47 -59.38 107.12
C THR A 107 -15.84 -58.65 108.31
N GLU A 108 -16.00 -59.20 109.53
CA GLU A 108 -15.47 -58.61 110.76
C GLU A 108 -13.97 -58.28 110.69
N ARG A 109 -13.20 -59.10 109.97
CA ARG A 109 -11.76 -58.93 109.70
C ARG A 109 -11.43 -57.68 108.88
N GLU A 110 -12.34 -57.25 108.00
CA GLU A 110 -12.20 -56.03 107.20
C GLU A 110 -12.54 -54.77 108.01
N LEU A 111 -13.38 -54.91 109.04
CA LEU A 111 -13.74 -53.82 109.95
C LEU A 111 -12.63 -53.54 110.97
N SER A 112 -11.91 -54.57 111.44
CA SER A 112 -10.76 -54.41 112.36
C SER A 112 -9.54 -53.74 111.71
N ASN A 113 -9.50 -53.67 110.38
CA ASN A 113 -8.40 -53.11 109.60
C ASN A 113 -8.56 -51.61 109.31
N HIS A 114 -9.39 -50.92 110.09
CA HIS A 114 -9.54 -49.48 110.03
C HIS A 114 -8.40 -48.80 110.79
N ASP A 115 -7.76 -47.80 110.17
CA ASP A 115 -6.92 -46.87 110.91
C ASP A 115 -7.81 -45.94 111.74
N LEU A 116 -7.92 -46.24 113.03
CA LEU A 116 -8.75 -45.48 113.98
C LEU A 116 -8.18 -44.09 114.30
N GLN A 117 -7.00 -43.74 113.77
CA GLN A 117 -6.40 -42.41 113.95
C GLN A 117 -6.67 -41.46 112.77
N GLN A 118 -7.13 -41.95 111.62
CA GLN A 118 -7.46 -41.13 110.46
C GLN A 118 -8.96 -40.97 110.28
N GLU A 119 -9.44 -39.72 110.17
CA GLU A 119 -10.86 -39.42 109.94
C GLU A 119 -11.37 -39.95 108.59
N SER A 120 -10.50 -40.03 107.59
CA SER A 120 -10.77 -40.64 106.30
C SER A 120 -9.56 -41.44 105.82
N SER A 121 -9.78 -42.65 105.34
CA SER A 121 -8.77 -43.49 104.70
C SER A 121 -9.38 -44.18 103.49
N ARG A 122 -8.54 -44.63 102.55
CA ARG A 122 -9.00 -45.37 101.38
C ARG A 122 -8.56 -46.80 101.50
N SER A 123 -9.46 -47.72 101.17
CA SER A 123 -9.16 -49.14 101.12
C SER A 123 -9.07 -49.63 99.68
N ASP A 124 -8.25 -50.64 99.47
CA ASP A 124 -8.08 -51.33 98.19
C ASP A 124 -9.34 -52.12 97.77
N ASP A 125 -10.29 -52.32 98.70
CA ASP A 125 -11.58 -52.98 98.47
C ASP A 125 -12.63 -52.11 97.75
N GLY A 126 -12.25 -50.91 97.28
CA GLY A 126 -13.17 -50.00 96.58
C GLY A 126 -14.09 -49.20 97.50
N THR A 127 -13.83 -49.21 98.81
CA THR A 127 -14.59 -48.47 99.83
C THR A 127 -13.77 -47.29 100.36
N SER A 128 -14.38 -46.11 100.42
CA SER A 128 -13.85 -44.99 101.19
C SER A 128 -14.26 -45.15 102.65
N ARG A 129 -13.27 -45.18 103.54
CA ARG A 129 -13.38 -45.51 104.95
C ARG A 129 -13.32 -44.24 105.79
N PHE A 130 -14.15 -44.13 106.80
CA PHE A 130 -14.28 -42.94 107.63
C PHE A 130 -14.37 -43.34 109.10
N THR A 131 -13.71 -42.58 109.98
CA THR A 131 -13.74 -42.80 111.44
C THR A 131 -14.06 -41.53 112.21
N ARG A 132 -14.72 -41.66 113.37
CA ARG A 132 -14.98 -40.53 114.28
C ARG A 132 -15.05 -40.98 115.73
N ARG A 133 -14.32 -40.31 116.63
CA ARG A 133 -14.34 -40.60 118.07
C ARG A 133 -15.55 -39.98 118.78
N VAL A 134 -16.18 -40.74 119.68
CA VAL A 134 -17.35 -40.35 120.51
C VAL A 134 -16.91 -40.25 121.97
N SER A 135 -17.23 -39.15 122.66
CA SER A 135 -16.81 -38.87 124.05
C SER A 135 -17.99 -38.64 125.02
N SER A 136 -17.79 -38.87 126.31
CA SER A 136 -18.82 -38.87 127.36
C SER A 136 -19.18 -37.48 127.93
N GLY A 137 -18.51 -36.43 127.48
CA GLY A 137 -18.73 -35.07 127.98
C GLY A 137 -18.89 -34.10 126.82
N GLN A 138 -20.00 -33.37 126.82
CA GLN A 138 -20.17 -32.20 125.98
C GLN A 138 -19.41 -31.07 126.66
N ASP A 139 -18.34 -30.57 126.05
CA ASP A 139 -17.66 -29.36 126.50
C ASP A 139 -18.61 -28.17 126.24
N ASN A 140 -19.56 -27.98 127.15
CA ASN A 140 -20.57 -26.92 127.09
C ASN A 140 -20.05 -25.62 127.72
N GLY A 141 -18.74 -25.45 127.91
CA GLY A 141 -18.12 -24.18 128.24
C GLY A 141 -18.44 -23.59 129.64
N MET A 142 -19.13 -24.32 130.53
CA MET A 142 -19.41 -23.89 131.90
C MET A 142 -19.26 -25.03 132.92
N GLY A 143 -18.05 -25.54 133.11
CA GLY A 143 -17.70 -26.58 134.10
C GLY A 143 -16.31 -26.37 134.73
N LEU A 144 -16.17 -26.77 136.00
CA LEU A 144 -14.95 -26.65 136.81
C LEU A 144 -13.76 -27.42 136.18
N PRO A 145 -12.52 -26.90 136.25
CA PRO A 145 -11.35 -27.53 135.64
C PRO A 145 -10.97 -28.82 136.38
N GLY A 146 -11.06 -29.97 135.70
CA GLY A 146 -10.52 -31.23 136.22
C GLY A 146 -11.08 -32.55 135.66
N GLU A 147 -12.26 -32.56 135.04
CA GLU A 147 -12.87 -33.82 134.56
C GLU A 147 -12.53 -34.08 133.08
N LYS A 148 -11.59 -35.00 132.84
CA LYS A 148 -11.33 -35.51 131.48
C LYS A 148 -12.55 -36.31 131.02
N ALA A 149 -13.21 -35.86 129.95
CA ALA A 149 -14.28 -36.59 129.29
C ALA A 149 -13.79 -38.01 128.88
N ALA A 150 -14.41 -39.06 129.44
CA ALA A 150 -14.10 -40.43 129.06
C ALA A 150 -14.49 -40.68 127.59
N ALA A 151 -13.64 -41.35 126.81
CA ALA A 151 -13.99 -41.76 125.45
C ALA A 151 -15.01 -42.91 125.50
N LEU A 152 -16.15 -42.76 124.83
CA LEU A 152 -17.20 -43.78 124.74
C LEU A 152 -16.91 -44.80 123.63
N GLY A 153 -16.17 -44.40 122.59
CA GLY A 153 -15.81 -45.28 121.47
C GLY A 153 -15.42 -44.54 120.19
N THR A 154 -15.22 -45.27 119.09
CA THR A 154 -14.97 -44.74 117.73
C THR A 154 -15.94 -45.34 116.73
N LEU A 155 -16.67 -44.50 116.01
CA LEU A 155 -17.55 -44.88 114.91
C LEU A 155 -16.75 -45.11 113.63
N LEU A 156 -17.18 -46.08 112.85
CA LEU A 156 -16.59 -46.54 111.60
C LEU A 156 -17.66 -46.54 110.51
N MET A 157 -17.33 -46.07 109.31
CA MET A 157 -18.21 -46.10 108.13
C MET A 157 -17.41 -46.39 106.86
N GLY A 158 -17.91 -47.28 106.00
CA GLY A 158 -17.40 -47.48 104.64
C GLY A 158 -18.43 -47.10 103.58
N ILE A 159 -18.07 -46.29 102.58
CA ILE A 159 -18.90 -45.92 101.41
C ILE A 159 -18.32 -46.56 100.13
N ARG A 160 -19.14 -47.25 99.32
CA ARG A 160 -18.71 -47.88 98.05
C ARG A 160 -18.46 -46.85 96.95
N THR A 161 -17.35 -46.98 96.22
CA THR A 161 -16.95 -46.03 95.15
C THR A 161 -16.99 -46.63 93.72
N ASP A 162 -17.36 -47.90 93.59
CA ASP A 162 -17.34 -48.68 92.35
C ASP A 162 -18.46 -48.31 91.36
N GLN A 163 -19.68 -48.03 91.84
CA GLN A 163 -20.86 -47.81 90.99
C GLN A 163 -20.85 -46.52 90.14
N VAL A 164 -19.95 -45.56 90.42
CA VAL A 164 -19.91 -44.27 89.70
C VAL A 164 -18.95 -44.28 88.51
N SER A 165 -17.93 -45.15 88.52
CA SER A 165 -16.91 -45.24 87.46
C SER A 165 -17.47 -45.58 86.07
N ALA A 166 -18.54 -46.37 86.01
CA ALA A 166 -19.18 -46.80 84.76
C ALA A 166 -20.00 -45.69 84.06
N ALA A 167 -20.60 -44.76 84.82
CA ALA A 167 -21.37 -43.66 84.26
C ALA A 167 -20.47 -42.63 83.57
N VAL A 168 -19.31 -42.35 84.16
CA VAL A 168 -18.30 -41.42 83.62
C VAL A 168 -17.65 -41.96 82.34
N ALA A 169 -17.40 -43.27 82.28
CA ALA A 169 -16.86 -43.93 81.09
C ALA A 169 -17.81 -43.87 79.88
N ARG A 170 -19.12 -43.97 80.10
CA ARG A 170 -20.11 -43.91 79.00
C ARG A 170 -20.23 -42.51 78.39
N GLN A 171 -20.17 -41.46 79.22
CA GLN A 171 -20.28 -40.08 78.76
C GLN A 171 -19.01 -39.60 78.02
N THR A 172 -17.83 -40.05 78.47
CA THR A 172 -16.55 -39.76 77.77
C THR A 172 -16.49 -40.41 76.40
N PHE A 173 -16.93 -41.67 76.26
CA PHE A 173 -16.99 -42.36 74.97
C PHE A 173 -17.90 -41.64 73.96
N ALA A 174 -19.08 -41.17 74.39
CA ALA A 174 -20.04 -40.48 73.52
C ALA A 174 -19.49 -39.16 72.93
N MET A 175 -18.74 -38.37 73.72
CA MET A 175 -18.13 -37.11 73.24
C MET A 175 -16.96 -37.34 72.28
N VAL A 176 -16.14 -38.37 72.53
CA VAL A 176 -15.06 -38.74 71.61
C VAL A 176 -15.63 -39.26 70.29
N ALA A 177 -16.70 -40.06 70.34
CA ALA A 177 -17.39 -40.56 69.16
C ALA A 177 -18.01 -39.41 68.32
N SER A 178 -18.68 -38.44 68.95
CA SER A 178 -19.28 -37.31 68.22
C SER A 178 -18.22 -36.40 67.59
N SER A 179 -17.09 -36.17 68.27
CA SER A 179 -15.94 -35.43 67.73
C SER A 179 -15.33 -36.15 66.52
N GLY A 180 -15.26 -37.49 66.56
CA GLY A 180 -14.82 -38.31 65.44
C GLY A 180 -15.75 -38.21 64.22
N VAL A 181 -17.07 -38.23 64.43
CA VAL A 181 -18.07 -38.07 63.35
C VAL A 181 -17.95 -36.70 62.67
N VAL A 182 -17.78 -35.63 63.43
CA VAL A 182 -17.60 -34.27 62.88
C VAL A 182 -16.33 -34.18 62.03
N LEU A 183 -15.22 -34.79 62.48
CA LEU A 183 -13.97 -34.81 61.72
C LEU A 183 -14.10 -35.59 60.40
N VAL A 184 -14.77 -36.75 60.43
CA VAL A 184 -15.01 -37.55 59.20
C VAL A 184 -15.94 -36.81 58.24
N ALA A 185 -16.99 -36.16 58.74
CA ALA A 185 -17.93 -35.39 57.92
C ALA A 185 -17.26 -34.19 57.23
N THR A 186 -16.46 -33.41 57.97
CA THR A 186 -15.70 -32.28 57.40
C THR A 186 -14.69 -32.72 56.34
N PHE A 187 -14.02 -33.86 56.56
CA PHE A 187 -13.08 -34.40 55.58
C PHE A 187 -13.76 -34.95 54.33
N ALA A 188 -14.88 -35.66 54.48
CA ALA A 188 -15.68 -36.11 53.36
C ALA A 188 -16.19 -34.91 52.53
N ALA A 189 -16.66 -33.85 53.19
CA ALA A 189 -17.07 -32.62 52.53
C ALA A 189 -15.91 -31.98 51.73
N PHE A 190 -14.71 -31.88 52.32
CA PHE A 190 -13.52 -31.39 51.62
C PHE A 190 -13.19 -32.21 50.37
N PHE A 191 -13.19 -33.55 50.47
CA PHE A 191 -12.89 -34.43 49.34
C PHE A 191 -13.95 -34.35 48.23
N VAL A 192 -15.23 -34.21 48.58
CA VAL A 192 -16.32 -34.00 47.62
C VAL A 192 -16.16 -32.67 46.89
N ILE A 193 -15.82 -31.59 47.60
CA ILE A 193 -15.57 -30.27 47.00
C ILE A 193 -14.38 -30.34 46.03
N LEU A 194 -13.25 -30.93 46.46
CA LEU A 194 -12.05 -31.08 45.63
C LEU A 194 -12.33 -31.93 44.37
N SER A 195 -12.99 -33.07 44.53
CA SER A 195 -13.34 -33.97 43.42
C SER A 195 -14.33 -33.33 42.43
N ARG A 196 -15.24 -32.49 42.91
CA ARG A 196 -16.14 -31.72 42.04
C ARG A 196 -15.35 -30.68 41.24
N ARG A 197 -14.42 -29.95 41.87
CA ARG A 197 -13.58 -28.95 41.19
C ARG A 197 -12.68 -29.60 40.14
N LEU A 198 -11.99 -30.69 40.46
CA LEU A 198 -11.15 -31.43 39.49
C LEU A 198 -11.94 -31.98 38.31
N ARG A 199 -13.14 -32.54 38.53
CA ARG A 199 -14.01 -32.98 37.44
C ARG A 199 -14.43 -31.85 36.50
N ARG A 200 -14.56 -30.61 36.98
CA ARG A 200 -14.77 -29.45 36.10
C ARG A 200 -13.56 -29.18 35.22
N MET A 201 -12.35 -29.29 35.76
CA MET A 201 -11.10 -29.12 34.99
C MET A 201 -10.97 -30.18 33.89
N VAL A 202 -11.26 -31.45 34.21
CA VAL A 202 -11.21 -32.55 33.24
C VAL A 202 -12.22 -32.34 32.12
N ARG A 203 -13.49 -32.04 32.44
CA ARG A 203 -14.51 -31.77 31.42
C ARG A 203 -14.13 -30.60 30.52
N PHE A 204 -13.60 -29.51 31.08
CA PHE A 204 -13.13 -28.37 30.29
C PHE A 204 -11.96 -28.74 29.37
N ALA A 205 -11.03 -29.58 29.83
CA ALA A 205 -9.94 -30.08 29.00
C ALA A 205 -10.43 -31.01 27.88
N GLU A 206 -11.45 -31.84 28.14
CA GLU A 206 -12.12 -32.67 27.13
C GLU A 206 -12.85 -31.83 26.08
N GLU A 207 -13.59 -30.78 26.50
CA GLU A 207 -14.24 -29.81 25.62
C GLU A 207 -13.19 -29.09 24.73
N LEU A 208 -12.08 -28.66 25.33
CA LEU A 208 -10.97 -28.03 24.61
C LEU A 208 -10.33 -28.99 23.58
N ALA A 209 -10.11 -30.26 23.96
CA ALA A 209 -9.57 -31.29 23.08
C ALA A 209 -10.53 -31.65 21.92
N ALA A 210 -11.84 -31.56 22.15
CA ALA A 210 -12.86 -31.72 21.12
C ALA A 210 -12.94 -30.51 20.15
N GLY A 211 -12.21 -29.42 20.43
CA GLY A 211 -12.18 -28.21 19.63
C GLY A 211 -13.17 -27.12 20.06
N ASP A 212 -13.81 -27.25 21.22
CA ASP A 212 -14.73 -26.23 21.74
C ASP A 212 -13.98 -25.10 22.46
N LEU A 213 -13.51 -24.12 21.69
CA LEU A 213 -12.81 -22.94 22.21
C LEU A 213 -13.77 -21.88 22.80
N ALA A 214 -15.09 -22.14 22.76
CA ALA A 214 -16.12 -21.34 23.40
C ALA A 214 -16.34 -21.71 24.88
N ALA A 215 -15.81 -22.85 25.34
CA ALA A 215 -16.02 -23.35 26.69
C ALA A 215 -15.57 -22.33 27.75
N VAL A 216 -16.30 -22.27 28.87
CA VAL A 216 -16.06 -21.34 29.98
C VAL A 216 -15.76 -22.12 31.25
N LEU A 217 -14.60 -21.86 31.84
CA LEU A 217 -14.20 -22.38 33.14
C LEU A 217 -14.24 -21.26 34.18
N ARG A 218 -15.09 -21.39 35.19
CA ARG A 218 -15.16 -20.50 36.36
C ARG A 218 -14.66 -21.22 37.60
N ASP A 219 -13.54 -20.77 38.12
CA ASP A 219 -12.98 -21.25 39.39
C ASP A 219 -12.13 -20.13 40.01
N ASP A 220 -12.64 -19.54 41.09
CA ASP A 220 -12.03 -18.39 41.77
C ASP A 220 -11.10 -18.82 42.92
N GLY A 221 -10.67 -20.09 42.94
CA GLY A 221 -9.77 -20.59 43.98
C GLY A 221 -8.37 -20.00 43.87
N GLU A 222 -7.77 -19.70 45.02
CA GLU A 222 -6.36 -19.29 45.09
C GLU A 222 -5.39 -20.49 45.25
N ASP A 223 -5.93 -21.70 45.33
CA ASP A 223 -5.18 -22.95 45.51
C ASP A 223 -4.63 -23.53 44.19
N GLU A 224 -3.99 -24.69 44.26
CA GLU A 224 -3.41 -25.38 43.10
C GLU A 224 -4.45 -25.70 42.02
N VAL A 225 -5.71 -25.94 42.40
CA VAL A 225 -6.79 -26.20 41.45
C VAL A 225 -7.19 -24.92 40.71
N GLY A 226 -7.24 -23.79 41.40
CA GLY A 226 -7.43 -22.49 40.76
C GLY A 226 -6.25 -22.06 39.87
N ARG A 227 -5.01 -22.43 40.22
CA ARG A 227 -3.85 -22.29 39.32
C ARG A 227 -3.98 -23.15 38.07
N LEU A 228 -4.42 -24.40 38.19
CA LEU A 228 -4.71 -25.27 37.04
C LEU A 228 -5.80 -24.68 36.15
N ALA A 229 -6.87 -24.14 36.74
CA ALA A 229 -7.94 -23.48 36.00
C ALA A 229 -7.41 -22.30 35.17
N ARG A 230 -6.57 -21.44 35.76
CA ARG A 230 -5.92 -20.33 35.06
C ARG A 230 -5.03 -20.81 33.90
N ALA A 231 -4.21 -21.84 34.11
CA ALA A 231 -3.36 -22.39 33.05
C ALA A 231 -4.17 -23.00 31.89
N LEU A 232 -5.28 -23.69 32.17
CA LEU A 232 -6.19 -24.21 31.15
C LEU A 232 -6.91 -23.08 30.37
N LEU A 233 -7.30 -22.00 31.05
CA LEU A 233 -7.87 -20.81 30.42
C LEU A 233 -6.86 -20.11 29.50
N GLU A 234 -5.61 -19.99 29.93
CA GLU A 234 -4.52 -19.43 29.13
C GLU A 234 -4.24 -20.28 27.89
N LEU A 235 -4.17 -21.61 28.04
CA LEU A 235 -4.04 -22.54 26.91
C LEU A 235 -5.18 -22.37 25.91
N ARG A 236 -6.44 -22.34 26.37
CA ARG A 236 -7.60 -22.09 25.49
C ARG A 236 -7.48 -20.74 24.77
N ASN A 237 -7.08 -19.68 25.46
CA ASN A 237 -6.93 -18.35 24.86
C ASN A 237 -5.85 -18.33 23.78
N ASN A 238 -4.70 -18.97 24.03
CA ASN A 238 -3.61 -19.07 23.06
C ASN A 238 -4.04 -19.89 21.84
N THR A 239 -4.69 -21.04 22.04
CA THR A 239 -5.24 -21.84 20.93
C THR A 239 -6.27 -21.05 20.13
N ARG A 240 -7.14 -20.28 20.79
CA ARG A 240 -8.11 -19.40 20.14
C ARG A 240 -7.44 -18.30 19.31
N ALA A 241 -6.36 -17.70 19.81
CA ALA A 241 -5.61 -16.70 19.06
C ALA A 241 -4.98 -17.31 17.80
N VAL A 242 -4.32 -18.47 17.92
CA VAL A 242 -3.71 -19.18 16.78
C VAL A 242 -4.76 -19.57 15.73
N VAL A 243 -5.91 -20.10 16.15
CA VAL A 243 -7.00 -20.48 15.23
C VAL A 243 -7.60 -19.25 14.54
N ALA A 244 -7.74 -18.13 15.25
CA ALA A 244 -8.19 -16.87 14.65
C ALA A 244 -7.19 -16.34 13.61
N GLU A 245 -5.90 -16.32 13.94
CA GLU A 245 -4.83 -15.92 13.03
C GLU A 245 -4.76 -16.81 11.78
N MET A 246 -4.90 -18.14 11.96
CA MET A 246 -4.98 -19.09 10.84
C MET A 246 -6.20 -18.85 9.94
N ARG A 247 -7.35 -18.50 10.53
CA ARG A 247 -8.56 -18.17 9.75
C ARG A 247 -8.34 -16.91 8.92
N ASP A 248 -7.81 -15.88 9.54
CA ASP A 248 -7.60 -14.58 8.91
C ASP A 248 -6.51 -14.69 7.82
N ALA A 249 -5.45 -15.47 8.05
CA ALA A 249 -4.45 -15.82 7.04
C ALA A 249 -5.03 -16.60 5.86
N ALA A 250 -5.96 -17.54 6.09
CA ALA A 250 -6.62 -18.28 5.02
C ALA A 250 -7.54 -17.39 4.16
N VAL A 251 -8.20 -16.38 4.77
CA VAL A 251 -8.96 -15.35 4.03
C VAL A 251 -8.01 -14.49 3.21
N ALA A 252 -6.95 -13.97 3.81
CA ALA A 252 -5.95 -13.17 3.12
C ALA A 252 -5.34 -13.91 1.91
N LEU A 253 -4.97 -15.19 2.07
CA LEU A 253 -4.44 -16.01 0.98
C LEU A 253 -5.45 -16.22 -0.16
N GLU A 254 -6.74 -16.37 0.15
CA GLU A 254 -7.78 -16.47 -0.88
C GLU A 254 -7.88 -15.17 -1.68
N THR A 255 -7.99 -14.02 -0.99
CA THR A 255 -8.07 -12.69 -1.62
C THR A 255 -6.82 -12.39 -2.46
N THR A 256 -5.61 -12.57 -1.90
CA THR A 256 -4.37 -12.37 -2.65
C THR A 256 -4.29 -13.32 -3.85
N SER A 257 -4.78 -14.55 -3.73
CA SER A 257 -4.78 -15.48 -4.85
C SER A 257 -5.76 -15.08 -5.97
N GLU A 258 -6.89 -14.46 -5.64
CA GLU A 258 -7.80 -13.88 -6.63
C GLU A 258 -7.16 -12.67 -7.33
N GLU A 259 -6.54 -11.77 -6.57
CA GLU A 259 -5.83 -10.61 -7.14
C GLU A 259 -4.70 -11.04 -8.08
N VAL A 260 -3.92 -12.06 -7.71
CA VAL A 260 -2.88 -12.64 -8.57
C VAL A 260 -3.48 -13.27 -9.81
N PHE A 261 -4.64 -13.93 -9.71
CA PHE A 261 -5.33 -14.54 -10.86
C PHE A 261 -5.86 -13.48 -11.84
N ASP A 262 -6.46 -12.41 -11.34
CA ASP A 262 -6.95 -11.31 -12.16
C ASP A 262 -5.80 -10.50 -12.78
N GLY A 263 -4.71 -10.32 -12.03
CA GLY A 263 -3.46 -9.75 -12.54
C GLY A 263 -2.84 -10.60 -13.65
N ALA A 264 -2.80 -11.92 -13.46
CA ALA A 264 -2.34 -12.88 -14.46
C ALA A 264 -3.20 -12.80 -15.74
N THR A 265 -4.52 -12.77 -15.60
CA THR A 265 -5.45 -12.69 -16.75
C THR A 265 -5.21 -11.42 -17.57
N ARG A 266 -5.11 -10.24 -16.92
CA ARG A 266 -4.79 -8.98 -17.61
C ARG A 266 -3.42 -9.02 -18.29
N GLN A 267 -2.43 -9.60 -17.63
CA GLN A 267 -1.10 -9.74 -18.22
C GLN A 267 -1.11 -10.69 -19.44
N LEU A 268 -2.00 -11.69 -19.48
CA LEU A 268 -2.15 -12.56 -20.63
C LEU A 268 -2.67 -11.79 -21.85
N GLU A 269 -3.66 -10.93 -21.64
CA GLU A 269 -4.19 -10.05 -22.68
C GLU A 269 -3.09 -9.10 -23.21
N HIS A 270 -2.30 -8.52 -22.31
CA HIS A 270 -1.15 -7.70 -22.70
C HIS A 270 -0.11 -8.48 -23.51
N SER A 271 0.21 -9.71 -23.10
CA SER A 271 1.15 -10.57 -23.83
C SER A 271 0.63 -10.92 -25.23
N ARG A 272 -0.67 -11.22 -25.36
CA ARG A 272 -1.32 -11.46 -26.67
C ARG A 272 -1.31 -10.22 -27.56
N ALA A 273 -1.62 -9.06 -27.00
CA ALA A 273 -1.58 -7.79 -27.73
C ALA A 273 -0.15 -7.47 -28.20
N GLN A 274 0.85 -7.73 -27.36
CA GLN A 274 2.27 -7.55 -27.72
C GLN A 274 2.71 -8.49 -28.85
N ALA A 275 2.30 -9.76 -28.81
CA ALA A 275 2.58 -10.71 -29.90
C ALA A 275 1.92 -10.27 -31.22
N ALA A 276 0.66 -9.81 -31.17
CA ALA A 276 -0.03 -9.29 -32.35
C ALA A 276 0.66 -8.03 -32.92
N SER A 277 1.07 -7.11 -32.06
CA SER A 277 1.82 -5.91 -32.45
C SER A 277 3.20 -6.24 -33.03
N ALA A 278 3.90 -7.25 -32.49
CA ALA A 278 5.15 -7.73 -33.03
C ALA A 278 4.96 -8.31 -34.45
N ALA A 279 3.92 -9.13 -34.67
CA ALA A 279 3.60 -9.67 -35.99
C ALA A 279 3.24 -8.57 -37.01
N ASP A 280 2.56 -7.50 -36.58
CA ASP A 280 2.26 -6.34 -37.42
C ASP A 280 3.53 -5.56 -37.80
N THR A 281 4.43 -5.40 -36.83
CA THR A 281 5.72 -4.77 -37.06
C THR A 281 6.59 -5.59 -38.00
N GLU A 282 6.55 -6.92 -37.91
CA GLU A 282 7.30 -7.81 -38.80
C GLU A 282 6.83 -7.69 -40.26
N ARG A 283 5.51 -7.61 -40.49
CA ARG A 283 4.95 -7.30 -41.84
C ARG A 283 5.43 -5.95 -42.37
N THR A 284 5.53 -4.94 -41.50
CA THR A 284 6.07 -3.62 -41.87
C THR A 284 7.55 -3.69 -42.22
N VAL A 285 8.33 -4.46 -41.48
CA VAL A 285 9.75 -4.72 -41.73
C VAL A 285 9.95 -5.38 -43.10
N ASP A 286 9.13 -6.37 -43.46
CA ASP A 286 9.21 -7.01 -44.78
C ASP A 286 8.89 -6.03 -45.92
N ALA A 287 7.87 -5.19 -45.75
CA ALA A 287 7.57 -4.14 -46.71
C ALA A 287 8.72 -3.13 -46.85
N LEU A 288 9.42 -2.81 -45.75
CA LEU A 288 10.61 -1.94 -45.79
C LEU A 288 11.79 -2.60 -46.51
N ARG A 289 12.03 -3.90 -46.30
CA ARG A 289 13.08 -4.65 -47.02
C ARG A 289 12.88 -4.56 -48.53
N GLU A 290 11.66 -4.76 -48.99
CA GLU A 290 11.34 -4.64 -50.42
C GLU A 290 11.56 -3.22 -50.93
N ARG A 291 11.12 -2.20 -50.19
CA ARG A 291 11.30 -0.78 -50.56
C ARG A 291 12.77 -0.40 -50.66
N PHE A 292 13.61 -0.84 -49.73
CA PHE A 292 15.04 -0.58 -49.77
C PHE A 292 15.74 -1.33 -50.90
N ALA A 293 15.34 -2.58 -51.19
CA ALA A 293 15.86 -3.28 -52.37
C ALA A 293 15.53 -2.52 -53.68
N ARG A 294 14.31 -2.00 -53.81
CA ARG A 294 13.92 -1.17 -54.96
C ARG A 294 14.68 0.15 -55.01
N ALA A 295 14.85 0.84 -53.88
CA ALA A 295 15.62 2.09 -53.80
C ALA A 295 17.09 1.87 -54.20
N GLN A 296 17.69 0.76 -53.77
CA GLN A 296 19.05 0.37 -54.17
C GLN A 296 19.14 0.13 -55.68
N SER A 297 18.19 -0.60 -56.25
CA SER A 297 18.11 -0.84 -57.70
C SER A 297 17.95 0.47 -58.49
N ASN A 298 17.11 1.39 -58.01
CA ASN A 298 16.89 2.68 -58.65
C ASN A 298 18.15 3.55 -58.59
N ALA A 299 18.86 3.57 -57.46
CA ALA A 299 20.12 4.29 -57.34
C ALA A 299 21.17 3.74 -58.30
N GLN A 300 21.26 2.41 -58.45
CA GLN A 300 22.14 1.79 -59.43
C GLN A 300 21.78 2.17 -60.87
N ALA A 301 20.49 2.14 -61.23
CA ALA A 301 20.04 2.54 -62.55
C ALA A 301 20.40 4.01 -62.88
N VAL A 302 20.30 4.91 -61.89
CA VAL A 302 20.73 6.30 -62.05
C VAL A 302 22.25 6.41 -62.26
N LEU A 303 23.05 5.61 -61.56
CA LEU A 303 24.51 5.56 -61.76
C LEU A 303 24.87 5.10 -63.18
N ASP A 304 24.20 4.07 -63.68
CA ASP A 304 24.43 3.54 -65.03
C ASP A 304 24.07 4.58 -66.11
N VAL A 305 22.91 5.25 -65.95
CA VAL A 305 22.48 6.34 -66.85
C VAL A 305 23.44 7.53 -66.78
N ALA A 306 23.92 7.89 -65.59
CA ALA A 306 24.88 8.97 -65.42
C ALA A 306 26.23 8.63 -66.08
N ALA A 307 26.70 7.38 -65.98
CA ALA A 307 27.93 6.93 -66.63
C ALA A 307 27.81 6.99 -68.17
N SER A 308 26.69 6.53 -68.73
CA SER A 308 26.42 6.64 -70.16
C SER A 308 26.35 8.10 -70.61
N SER A 309 25.65 8.94 -69.85
CA SER A 309 25.46 10.36 -70.17
C SER A 309 26.79 11.14 -70.08
N ALA A 310 27.67 10.80 -69.12
CA ALA A 310 29.00 11.38 -69.01
C ALA A 310 29.92 11.01 -70.18
N THR A 311 29.69 9.85 -70.79
CA THR A 311 30.40 9.43 -72.02
C THR A 311 29.91 10.25 -73.20
N SER A 312 28.58 10.34 -73.40
CA SER A 312 27.99 11.16 -74.48
C SER A 312 28.31 12.65 -74.35
N SER A 313 28.39 13.21 -73.14
CA SER A 313 28.83 14.60 -72.94
C SER A 313 30.29 14.82 -73.35
N ARG A 314 31.18 13.85 -73.09
CA ARG A 314 32.59 13.93 -73.54
C ARG A 314 32.71 13.89 -75.06
N GLU A 315 32.00 12.97 -75.71
CA GLU A 315 31.94 12.88 -77.18
C GLU A 315 31.35 14.17 -77.80
N GLY A 316 30.32 14.73 -77.17
CA GLY A 316 29.73 16.01 -77.57
C GLY A 316 30.70 17.19 -77.43
N GLU A 317 31.46 17.24 -76.32
CA GLU A 317 32.47 18.29 -76.11
C GLU A 317 33.59 18.21 -77.15
N GLU A 318 34.06 17.00 -77.48
CA GLU A 318 35.05 16.79 -78.54
C GLU A 318 34.51 17.22 -79.91
N SER A 319 33.27 16.83 -80.25
CA SER A 319 32.62 17.18 -81.52
C SER A 319 32.46 18.70 -81.68
N ILE A 320 32.08 19.41 -80.61
CA ILE A 320 32.00 20.87 -80.62
C ILE A 320 33.38 21.52 -80.70
N ALA A 321 34.39 20.99 -80.01
CA ALA A 321 35.75 21.50 -80.12
C ALA A 321 36.27 21.38 -81.57
N GLN A 322 35.95 20.28 -82.26
CA GLN A 322 36.25 20.12 -83.70
C GLN A 322 35.48 21.14 -84.56
N ALA A 323 34.19 21.36 -84.30
CA ALA A 323 33.38 22.34 -85.01
C ALA A 323 33.93 23.78 -84.84
N VAL A 324 34.34 24.16 -83.63
CA VAL A 324 34.95 25.47 -83.36
C VAL A 324 36.23 25.65 -84.17
N ARG A 325 37.11 24.62 -84.23
CA ARG A 325 38.33 24.66 -85.05
C ARG A 325 38.01 24.82 -86.53
N ALA A 326 37.10 24.00 -87.07
CA ALA A 326 36.73 24.05 -88.48
C ALA A 326 36.16 25.42 -88.89
N VAL A 327 35.35 26.05 -88.03
CA VAL A 327 34.83 27.40 -88.28
C VAL A 327 35.93 28.46 -88.17
N SER A 328 36.91 28.28 -87.29
CA SER A 328 38.09 29.15 -87.19
C SER A 328 38.93 29.09 -88.46
N ASP A 329 39.25 27.87 -88.93
CA ASP A 329 40.01 27.65 -90.16
C ASP A 329 39.29 28.25 -91.38
N LEU A 330 37.96 28.13 -91.43
CA LEU A 330 37.12 28.76 -92.45
C LEU A 330 37.19 30.30 -92.39
N GLY A 331 37.25 30.87 -91.19
CA GLY A 331 37.48 32.31 -90.99
C GLY A 331 38.83 32.75 -91.57
N GLU A 332 39.91 32.01 -91.29
CA GLU A 332 41.24 32.31 -91.83
C GLU A 332 41.27 32.21 -93.36
N GLN A 333 40.57 31.23 -93.94
CA GLN A 333 40.47 31.06 -95.39
C GLN A 333 39.68 32.19 -96.06
N ILE A 334 38.62 32.68 -95.40
CA ILE A 334 37.85 33.86 -95.84
C ILE A 334 38.73 35.12 -95.80
N ASP A 335 39.54 35.31 -94.77
CA ASP A 335 40.47 36.44 -94.68
C ASP A 335 41.54 36.39 -95.79
N ALA A 336 42.07 35.19 -96.08
CA ALA A 336 43.02 35.00 -97.18
C ALA A 336 42.39 35.29 -98.56
N ASN A 337 41.14 34.85 -98.78
CA ASN A 337 40.39 35.15 -100.00
C ASN A 337 40.13 36.65 -100.15
N THR A 338 39.82 37.34 -99.04
CA THR A 338 39.62 38.80 -99.04
C THR A 338 40.88 39.53 -99.50
N ARG A 339 42.06 39.14 -98.99
CA ARG A 339 43.35 39.71 -99.44
C ARG A 339 43.62 39.46 -100.92
N THR A 340 43.31 38.26 -101.41
CA THR A 340 43.49 37.89 -102.82
C THR A 340 42.60 38.72 -103.74
N LEU A 341 41.33 38.94 -103.35
CA LEU A 341 40.42 39.80 -104.09
C LEU A 341 40.89 41.27 -104.10
N GLN A 342 41.44 41.76 -102.98
CA GLN A 342 42.03 43.11 -102.91
C GLN A 342 43.22 43.27 -103.85
N ASP A 343 44.17 42.32 -103.86
CA ASP A 343 45.30 42.30 -104.81
C ASP A 343 44.81 42.26 -106.26
N LEU A 344 43.77 41.48 -106.55
CA LEU A 344 43.18 41.40 -107.88
C LEU A 344 42.59 42.76 -108.33
N VAL A 345 41.86 43.47 -107.45
CA VAL A 345 41.38 44.83 -107.76
C VAL A 345 42.53 45.77 -108.10
N GLU A 346 43.62 45.73 -107.33
CA GLU A 346 44.78 46.59 -107.54
C GLU A 346 45.47 46.29 -108.88
N ARG A 347 45.66 45.01 -109.21
CA ARG A 347 46.21 44.57 -110.50
C ARG A 347 45.31 44.97 -111.67
N THR A 348 43.99 44.77 -111.56
CA THR A 348 43.04 45.17 -112.60
C THR A 348 43.06 46.68 -112.83
N ARG A 349 43.17 47.50 -111.77
CA ARG A 349 43.36 48.95 -111.89
C ARG A 349 44.68 49.33 -112.54
N HIS A 350 45.76 48.61 -112.24
CA HIS A 350 47.05 48.82 -112.89
C HIS A 350 46.99 48.52 -114.40
N VAL A 351 46.35 47.41 -114.80
CA VAL A 351 46.11 47.09 -116.21
C VAL A 351 45.25 48.18 -116.87
N GLY A 352 44.23 48.69 -116.19
CA GLY A 352 43.43 49.82 -116.66
C GLY A 352 44.28 51.04 -117.05
N ARG A 353 45.22 51.44 -116.17
CA ARG A 353 46.15 52.55 -116.46
C ARG A 353 47.03 52.30 -117.68
N ILE A 354 47.48 51.07 -117.89
CA ILE A 354 48.27 50.70 -119.08
C ILE A 354 47.41 50.84 -120.34
N ILE A 355 46.16 50.36 -120.30
CA ILE A 355 45.24 50.43 -121.44
C ILE A 355 44.85 51.87 -121.76
N ASP A 356 44.67 52.74 -120.76
CA ASP A 356 44.50 54.18 -120.97
C ASP A 356 45.71 54.77 -121.71
N ALA A 357 46.94 54.45 -121.30
CA ALA A 357 48.15 54.91 -121.99
C ALA A 357 48.25 54.39 -123.44
N VAL A 358 47.84 53.16 -123.70
CA VAL A 358 47.81 52.59 -125.07
C VAL A 358 46.74 53.29 -125.93
N ARG A 359 45.58 53.60 -125.36
CA ARG A 359 44.53 54.38 -126.04
C ARG A 359 45.05 55.77 -126.42
N ASP A 360 45.72 56.43 -125.49
CA ASP A 360 46.29 57.77 -125.69
C ASP A 360 47.41 57.73 -126.75
N LEU A 361 48.30 56.73 -126.72
CA LEU A 361 49.32 56.52 -127.76
C LEU A 361 48.71 56.23 -129.14
N SER A 362 47.60 55.47 -129.17
CA SER A 362 46.87 55.19 -130.41
C SER A 362 46.19 56.47 -130.94
N ALA A 363 45.69 57.35 -130.06
CA ALA A 363 45.15 58.66 -130.44
C ALA A 363 46.23 59.57 -131.04
N GLU A 364 47.41 59.59 -130.42
CA GLU A 364 48.58 60.32 -130.92
C GLU A 364 49.04 59.76 -132.27
N SER A 365 49.13 58.42 -132.40
CA SER A 365 49.49 57.75 -133.65
C SER A 365 48.49 58.04 -134.77
N LYS A 366 47.19 58.09 -134.46
CA LYS A 366 46.13 58.49 -135.40
C LYS A 366 46.28 59.93 -135.87
N MET A 367 46.63 60.84 -134.96
CA MET A 367 46.92 62.25 -135.29
C MET A 367 48.20 62.40 -136.13
N LEU A 368 49.27 61.68 -135.77
CA LEU A 368 50.52 61.65 -136.54
C LEU A 368 50.29 61.09 -137.96
N ALA A 369 49.53 60.01 -138.09
CA ALA A 369 49.15 59.42 -139.37
C ALA A 369 48.29 60.35 -140.21
N LEU A 370 47.35 61.08 -139.59
CA LEU A 370 46.57 62.11 -140.28
C LEU A 370 47.48 63.25 -140.80
N ASN A 371 48.39 63.74 -139.97
CA ASN A 371 49.35 64.78 -140.36
C ASN A 371 50.27 64.30 -141.50
N ALA A 372 50.76 63.05 -141.43
CA ALA A 372 51.56 62.44 -142.48
C ALA A 372 50.79 62.29 -143.80
N ALA A 373 49.52 61.85 -143.76
CA ALA A 373 48.66 61.75 -144.94
C ALA A 373 48.42 63.13 -145.59
N ILE A 374 48.20 64.18 -144.79
CA ILE A 374 48.04 65.57 -145.27
C ILE A 374 49.33 66.04 -145.96
N VAL A 375 50.49 65.87 -145.32
CA VAL A 375 51.79 66.30 -145.90
C VAL A 375 52.12 65.52 -147.16
N SER A 376 51.85 64.21 -147.17
CA SER A 376 52.07 63.33 -148.31
C SER A 376 51.17 63.68 -149.51
N SER A 377 49.90 64.01 -149.27
CA SER A 377 48.98 64.52 -150.30
C SER A 377 49.43 65.89 -150.87
N LYS A 378 50.20 66.66 -150.09
CA LYS A 378 50.75 67.96 -150.49
C LYS A 378 51.99 67.85 -151.40
N SER A 379 52.68 66.71 -151.39
CA SER A 379 53.91 66.44 -152.15
C SER A 379 53.72 65.87 -153.56
N GLY A 380 52.47 65.75 -154.06
CA GLY A 380 52.19 65.30 -155.44
C GLY A 380 52.60 63.84 -155.70
N THR A 381 53.11 63.53 -156.90
CA THR A 381 53.39 62.15 -157.36
C THR A 381 54.42 61.40 -156.51
N ALA A 382 55.36 62.11 -155.86
CA ALA A 382 56.39 61.53 -154.99
C ALA A 382 55.86 61.04 -153.62
N GLY A 383 54.67 61.48 -153.18
CA GLY A 383 54.08 61.11 -151.88
C GLY A 383 53.13 59.91 -151.92
N THR A 384 52.79 59.39 -153.11
CA THR A 384 51.75 58.34 -153.26
C THR A 384 51.99 57.09 -152.40
N GLY A 385 53.23 56.60 -152.30
CA GLY A 385 53.59 55.47 -151.42
C GLY A 385 53.49 55.77 -149.92
N PHE A 386 53.82 57.00 -149.50
CA PHE A 386 53.73 57.45 -148.10
C PHE A 386 52.27 57.65 -147.65
N THR A 387 51.38 58.07 -148.55
CA THR A 387 49.94 58.21 -148.27
C THR A 387 49.29 56.86 -147.93
N VAL A 388 49.66 55.79 -148.63
CA VAL A 388 49.17 54.43 -148.35
C VAL A 388 49.62 53.97 -146.96
N ILE A 389 50.90 54.19 -146.60
CA ILE A 389 51.42 53.86 -145.27
C ILE A 389 50.70 54.67 -144.18
N ALA A 390 50.47 55.97 -144.41
CA ALA A 390 49.76 56.82 -143.45
C ALA A 390 48.30 56.40 -143.23
N HIS A 391 47.59 55.97 -144.28
CA HIS A 391 46.25 55.40 -144.14
C HIS A 391 46.23 54.07 -143.37
N GLU A 392 47.22 53.20 -143.61
CA GLU A 392 47.35 51.93 -142.89
C GLU A 392 47.65 52.16 -141.39
N VAL A 393 48.56 53.10 -141.06
CA VAL A 393 48.85 53.47 -139.66
C VAL A 393 47.61 54.07 -138.98
N ARG A 394 46.83 54.90 -139.69
CA ARG A 394 45.57 55.43 -139.16
C ARG A 394 44.56 54.33 -138.89
N ALA A 395 44.38 53.40 -139.83
CA ALA A 395 43.47 52.26 -139.67
C ALA A 395 43.90 51.34 -138.52
N LEU A 396 45.21 51.14 -138.33
CA LEU A 396 45.76 50.40 -137.20
C LEU A 396 45.53 51.11 -135.87
N ALA A 397 45.69 52.44 -135.84
CA ALA A 397 45.42 53.27 -134.66
C ALA A 397 43.93 53.29 -134.30
N ASP A 398 43.03 53.35 -135.29
CA ASP A 398 41.58 53.22 -135.10
C ASP A 398 41.20 51.84 -134.53
N ARG A 399 41.80 50.78 -135.08
CA ARG A 399 41.60 49.40 -134.59
C ARG A 399 42.13 49.24 -133.15
N SER A 400 43.28 49.83 -132.85
CA SER A 400 43.87 49.85 -131.51
C SER A 400 43.00 50.60 -130.51
N GLN A 401 42.48 51.79 -130.86
CA GLN A 401 41.52 52.53 -130.04
C GLN A 401 40.26 51.69 -129.75
N HIS A 402 39.69 51.06 -130.77
CA HIS A 402 38.51 50.20 -130.61
C HIS A 402 38.79 49.02 -129.68
N SER A 403 39.92 48.32 -129.86
CA SER A 403 40.32 47.22 -128.98
C SER A 403 40.59 47.68 -127.55
N THR A 404 41.22 48.84 -127.33
CA THR A 404 41.41 49.38 -125.97
C THR A 404 40.09 49.72 -125.27
N ALA A 405 39.09 50.24 -126.01
CA ALA A 405 37.76 50.50 -125.45
C ALA A 405 37.04 49.20 -125.03
N GLN A 406 37.14 48.14 -125.85
CA GLN A 406 36.63 46.81 -125.49
C GLN A 406 37.33 46.24 -124.25
N VAL A 407 38.65 46.41 -124.13
CA VAL A 407 39.39 45.98 -122.93
C VAL A 407 38.97 46.79 -121.70
N GLN A 408 38.69 48.09 -121.83
CA GLN A 408 38.18 48.90 -120.72
C GLN A 408 36.82 48.42 -120.22
N GLU A 409 35.92 48.04 -121.12
CA GLU A 409 34.62 47.45 -120.78
C GLU A 409 34.80 46.14 -120.00
N ILE A 410 35.67 45.24 -120.49
CA ILE A 410 36.01 43.98 -119.82
C ILE A 410 36.60 44.22 -118.42
N LEU A 411 37.53 45.18 -118.28
CA LEU A 411 38.12 45.52 -116.98
C LEU A 411 37.06 46.08 -116.01
N ALA A 412 36.11 46.89 -116.48
CA ALA A 412 35.00 47.40 -115.68
C ALA A 412 34.05 46.26 -115.25
N GLU A 413 33.82 45.26 -116.10
CA GLU A 413 33.09 44.04 -115.73
C GLU A 413 33.83 43.20 -114.69
N ILE A 414 35.15 43.05 -114.83
CA ILE A 414 36.00 42.35 -113.85
C ILE A 414 35.93 43.04 -112.48
N VAL A 415 36.07 44.37 -112.42
CA VAL A 415 35.96 45.14 -111.16
C VAL A 415 34.58 44.92 -110.52
N ARG A 416 33.49 45.05 -111.28
CA ARG A 416 32.12 44.76 -110.78
C ARG A 416 31.95 43.31 -110.32
N GLY A 417 32.64 42.37 -110.96
CA GLY A 417 32.71 40.96 -110.55
C GLY A 417 33.39 40.79 -109.20
N ILE A 418 34.52 41.46 -108.98
CA ILE A 418 35.28 41.41 -107.74
C ILE A 418 34.54 42.10 -106.58
N GLU A 419 33.85 43.21 -106.82
CA GLU A 419 33.01 43.87 -105.81
C GLU A 419 31.89 42.95 -105.31
N ARG A 420 31.22 42.24 -106.22
CA ARG A 420 30.23 41.22 -105.86
C ARG A 420 30.84 40.06 -105.08
N ALA A 421 32.00 39.56 -105.50
CA ALA A 421 32.71 38.50 -104.78
C ALA A 421 33.09 38.94 -103.35
N THR A 422 33.60 40.16 -103.19
CA THR A 422 33.92 40.75 -101.89
C THR A 422 32.70 40.80 -100.97
N SER A 423 31.53 41.20 -101.49
CA SER A 423 30.29 41.22 -100.71
C SER A 423 29.87 39.82 -100.22
N VAL A 424 30.02 38.80 -101.05
CA VAL A 424 29.73 37.40 -100.68
C VAL A 424 30.71 36.89 -99.63
N VAL A 425 32.00 37.22 -99.76
CA VAL A 425 33.04 36.84 -98.80
C VAL A 425 32.81 37.51 -97.44
N GLU A 426 32.40 38.78 -97.42
CA GLU A 426 32.09 39.53 -96.19
C GLU A 426 30.84 38.99 -95.47
N GLU A 427 29.81 38.58 -96.22
CA GLU A 427 28.68 37.82 -95.67
C GLU A 427 29.13 36.47 -95.12
N GLY A 428 30.01 35.76 -95.83
CA GLY A 428 30.64 34.53 -95.36
C GLY A 428 31.37 34.72 -94.03
N ARG A 429 32.15 35.80 -93.90
CA ARG A 429 32.87 36.17 -92.67
C ARG A 429 31.92 36.35 -91.50
N ARG A 430 30.84 37.12 -91.68
CA ARG A 430 29.81 37.32 -90.63
C ARG A 430 29.14 36.01 -90.22
N ARG A 431 28.87 35.11 -91.17
CA ARG A 431 28.29 33.78 -90.88
C ARG A 431 29.25 32.88 -90.12
N ALA A 432 30.54 32.91 -90.46
CA ALA A 432 31.57 32.16 -89.74
C ALA A 432 31.72 32.66 -88.30
N GLU A 433 31.77 33.98 -88.09
CA GLU A 433 31.81 34.60 -86.75
C GLU A 433 30.61 34.17 -85.90
N SER A 434 29.41 34.23 -86.48
CA SER A 434 28.17 33.76 -85.83
C SER A 434 28.20 32.27 -85.52
N GLY A 435 28.65 31.44 -86.47
CA GLY A 435 28.80 29.99 -86.29
C GLY A 435 29.76 29.64 -85.14
N ARG A 436 30.87 30.38 -85.02
CA ARG A 436 31.83 30.23 -83.92
C ARG A 436 31.19 30.54 -82.58
N ALA A 437 30.43 31.64 -82.49
CA ALA A 437 29.72 32.02 -81.28
C ALA A 437 28.70 30.95 -80.86
N VAL A 438 27.89 30.44 -81.80
CA VAL A 438 26.90 29.37 -81.54
C VAL A 438 27.57 28.07 -81.07
N ALA A 439 28.66 27.64 -81.73
CA ALA A 439 29.42 26.47 -81.33
C ALA A 439 30.03 26.63 -79.92
N GLY A 440 30.52 27.82 -79.58
CA GLY A 440 31.00 28.15 -78.24
C GLY A 440 29.92 28.00 -77.16
N HIS A 441 28.73 28.55 -77.40
CA HIS A 441 27.59 28.41 -76.48
C HIS A 441 27.14 26.95 -76.32
N ALA A 442 27.15 26.16 -77.41
CA ALA A 442 26.86 24.74 -77.35
C ALA A 442 27.87 24.00 -76.46
N GLY A 443 29.16 24.33 -76.58
CA GLY A 443 30.21 23.76 -75.72
C GLY A 443 30.02 24.07 -74.24
N GLU A 444 29.63 25.30 -73.90
CA GLU A 444 29.30 25.67 -72.51
C GLU A 444 28.06 24.94 -71.98
N ALA A 445 27.05 24.73 -72.81
CA ALA A 445 25.87 23.94 -72.43
C ALA A 445 26.23 22.48 -72.14
N ILE A 446 27.08 21.87 -72.97
CA ILE A 446 27.58 20.50 -72.77
C ILE A 446 28.40 20.39 -71.48
N ARG A 447 29.28 21.35 -71.18
CA ARG A 447 30.02 21.38 -69.90
C ARG A 447 29.09 21.46 -68.69
N ARG A 448 28.06 22.32 -68.75
CA ARG A 448 27.05 22.41 -67.68
C ARG A 448 26.26 21.11 -67.50
N LEU A 449 25.98 20.39 -68.59
CA LEU A 449 25.36 19.07 -68.53
C LEU A 449 26.29 18.04 -67.88
N ALA A 450 27.58 18.02 -68.23
CA ALA A 450 28.57 17.13 -67.62
C ALA A 450 28.69 17.34 -66.10
N ASP A 451 28.68 18.60 -65.64
CA ASP A 451 28.66 18.94 -64.22
C ASP A 451 27.38 18.44 -63.53
N ALA A 452 26.21 18.62 -64.16
CA ALA A 452 24.95 18.13 -63.63
C ALA A 452 24.93 16.60 -63.51
N ILE A 453 25.44 15.89 -64.52
CA ILE A 453 25.58 14.43 -64.52
C ILE A 453 26.49 13.96 -63.37
N THR A 454 27.61 14.65 -63.16
CA THR A 454 28.55 14.36 -62.06
C THR A 454 27.87 14.52 -60.69
N ARG A 455 27.11 15.60 -60.50
CA ARG A 455 26.33 15.80 -59.26
C ARG A 455 25.26 14.72 -59.07
N SER A 456 24.56 14.32 -60.12
CA SER A 456 23.56 13.24 -60.07
C SER A 456 24.19 11.89 -59.71
N SER A 457 25.36 11.57 -60.27
CA SER A 457 26.11 10.35 -59.93
C SER A 457 26.52 10.32 -58.45
N ARG A 458 27.01 11.46 -57.92
CA ARG A 458 27.35 11.57 -56.49
C ARG A 458 26.12 11.37 -55.61
N ALA A 459 25.01 12.03 -55.93
CA ALA A 459 23.76 11.89 -55.18
C ALA A 459 23.23 10.43 -55.21
N ALA A 460 23.30 9.76 -56.36
CA ALA A 460 22.90 8.36 -56.48
C ALA A 460 23.81 7.42 -55.66
N THR A 461 25.10 7.71 -55.59
CA THR A 461 26.06 6.97 -54.73
C THR A 461 25.72 7.13 -53.25
N GLU A 462 25.41 8.36 -52.81
CA GLU A 462 24.99 8.65 -51.44
C GLU A 462 23.67 7.93 -51.09
N ILE A 463 22.70 7.94 -52.01
CA ILE A 463 21.42 7.21 -51.85
C ILE A 463 21.67 5.70 -51.73
N ALA A 464 22.52 5.12 -52.58
CA ALA A 464 22.87 3.70 -52.52
C ALA A 464 23.55 3.33 -51.18
N SER A 465 24.45 4.18 -50.67
CA SER A 465 25.08 3.96 -49.38
C SER A 465 24.08 4.03 -48.23
N GLY A 466 23.26 5.10 -48.19
CA GLY A 466 22.24 5.28 -47.16
C GLY A 466 21.18 4.19 -47.17
N THR A 467 20.79 3.71 -48.35
CA THR A 467 19.84 2.59 -48.49
C THR A 467 20.42 1.29 -47.95
N ARG A 468 21.73 1.04 -48.14
CA ARG A 468 22.42 -0.12 -47.53
C ARG A 468 22.40 -0.06 -46.00
N GLU A 469 22.72 1.09 -45.42
CA GLU A 469 22.65 1.28 -43.96
C GLU A 469 21.22 1.12 -43.42
N GLN A 470 20.22 1.61 -44.15
CA GLN A 470 18.81 1.43 -43.80
C GLN A 470 18.39 -0.05 -43.84
N ALA A 471 18.84 -0.81 -44.84
CA ALA A 471 18.58 -2.25 -44.94
C ALA A 471 19.17 -3.02 -43.74
N ASP A 472 20.41 -2.71 -43.35
CA ASP A 472 21.05 -3.28 -42.16
C ASP A 472 20.30 -2.90 -40.87
N GLY A 473 19.86 -1.63 -40.78
CA GLY A 473 19.00 -1.15 -39.70
C GLY A 473 17.72 -1.97 -39.56
N VAL A 474 17.03 -2.24 -40.67
CA VAL A 474 15.81 -3.06 -40.68
C VAL A 474 16.07 -4.51 -40.28
N ASN A 475 17.20 -5.09 -40.65
CA ASN A 475 17.55 -6.44 -40.19
C ASN A 475 17.76 -6.50 -38.67
N ARG A 476 18.34 -5.45 -38.06
CA ARG A 476 18.43 -5.35 -36.59
C ARG A 476 17.06 -5.19 -35.94
N ILE A 477 16.18 -4.37 -36.53
CA ILE A 477 14.80 -4.19 -36.06
C ILE A 477 14.05 -5.53 -36.10
N SER A 478 14.15 -6.27 -37.21
CA SER A 478 13.55 -7.61 -37.35
C SER A 478 13.99 -8.55 -36.22
N GLY A 479 15.29 -8.62 -35.93
CA GLY A 479 15.78 -9.44 -34.83
C GLY A 479 15.28 -9.00 -33.45
N ALA A 480 15.07 -7.69 -33.25
CA ALA A 480 14.49 -7.17 -32.01
C ALA A 480 13.00 -7.51 -31.88
N VAL A 481 12.22 -7.38 -32.97
CA VAL A 481 10.80 -7.74 -33.03
C VAL A 481 10.60 -9.23 -32.74
N GLN A 482 11.44 -10.11 -33.30
CA GLN A 482 11.38 -11.54 -33.03
C GLN A 482 11.68 -11.88 -31.55
N ARG A 483 12.59 -11.14 -30.90
CA ARG A 483 12.82 -11.28 -29.45
C ARG A 483 11.61 -10.84 -28.64
N ILE A 484 10.95 -9.76 -29.05
CA ILE A 484 9.72 -9.28 -28.40
C ILE A 484 8.61 -10.33 -28.54
N ALA A 485 8.41 -10.88 -29.74
CA ALA A 485 7.42 -11.94 -29.99
C ALA A 485 7.67 -13.17 -29.09
N ARG A 486 8.91 -13.68 -29.06
CA ARG A 486 9.28 -14.78 -28.15
C ARG A 486 9.07 -14.44 -26.68
N SER A 487 9.45 -13.25 -26.24
CA SER A 487 9.25 -12.83 -24.86
C SER A 487 7.76 -12.75 -24.49
N ALA A 488 6.90 -12.37 -25.43
CA ALA A 488 5.46 -12.35 -25.23
C ALA A 488 4.88 -13.77 -25.13
N GLU A 489 5.35 -14.71 -25.95
CA GLU A 489 4.97 -16.13 -25.87
C GLU A 489 5.43 -16.78 -24.57
N GLU A 490 6.68 -16.55 -24.16
CA GLU A 490 7.22 -17.02 -22.88
C GLU A 490 6.47 -16.41 -21.70
N GLY A 491 6.12 -15.12 -21.80
CA GLY A 491 5.27 -14.42 -20.84
C GLY A 491 3.90 -15.08 -20.70
N ALA A 492 3.21 -15.33 -21.81
CA ALA A 492 1.92 -16.02 -21.83
C ALA A 492 2.00 -17.42 -21.21
N ALA A 493 3.05 -18.20 -21.51
CA ALA A 493 3.27 -19.51 -20.90
C ALA A 493 3.56 -19.41 -19.38
N GLY A 494 4.29 -18.38 -18.95
CA GLY A 494 4.54 -18.08 -17.54
C GLY A 494 3.28 -17.75 -16.76
N ILE A 495 2.38 -17.00 -17.39
CA ILE A 495 1.09 -16.61 -16.82
C ILE A 495 0.18 -17.82 -16.63
N GLY A 496 0.17 -18.76 -17.57
CA GLY A 496 -0.57 -20.02 -17.38
C GLY A 496 -0.11 -20.82 -16.14
N ARG A 497 1.18 -20.76 -15.79
CA ARG A 497 1.69 -21.36 -14.55
C ARG A 497 1.23 -20.60 -13.30
N LEU A 498 1.20 -19.26 -13.36
CA LEU A 498 0.67 -18.41 -12.29
C LEU A 498 -0.81 -18.69 -12.02
N GLU A 499 -1.64 -18.79 -13.06
CA GLU A 499 -3.06 -19.17 -12.91
C GLU A 499 -3.22 -20.52 -12.21
N GLY A 500 -2.39 -21.51 -12.58
CA GLY A 500 -2.36 -22.82 -11.93
C GLY A 500 -1.93 -22.76 -10.45
N ALA A 501 -0.92 -21.94 -10.14
CA ALA A 501 -0.46 -21.72 -8.76
C ALA A 501 -1.54 -21.04 -7.91
N SER A 502 -2.18 -19.99 -8.42
CA SER A 502 -3.30 -19.33 -7.75
C SER A 502 -4.47 -20.29 -7.50
N ARG A 503 -4.82 -21.15 -8.47
CA ARG A 503 -5.85 -22.17 -8.25
C ARG A 503 -5.48 -23.11 -7.08
N SER A 504 -4.21 -23.52 -7.00
CA SER A 504 -3.71 -24.37 -5.92
C SER A 504 -3.73 -23.67 -4.56
N ILE A 505 -3.36 -22.38 -4.51
CA ILE A 505 -3.44 -21.57 -3.28
C ILE A 505 -4.88 -21.46 -2.79
N ARG A 506 -5.84 -21.13 -3.67
CA ARG A 506 -7.28 -21.10 -3.31
C ARG A 506 -7.75 -22.43 -2.72
N GLU A 507 -7.34 -23.55 -3.33
CA GLU A 507 -7.69 -24.87 -2.82
C GLU A 507 -7.09 -25.13 -1.42
N HIS A 508 -5.82 -24.77 -1.20
CA HIS A 508 -5.18 -24.91 0.11
C HIS A 508 -5.80 -23.99 1.17
N SER A 509 -6.12 -22.74 0.83
CA SER A 509 -6.83 -21.81 1.71
C SER A 509 -8.22 -22.32 2.09
N ALA A 510 -8.97 -22.89 1.13
CA ALA A 510 -10.27 -23.49 1.40
C ALA A 510 -10.16 -24.70 2.34
N ARG A 511 -9.16 -25.58 2.15
CA ARG A 511 -8.90 -26.69 3.07
C ARG A 511 -8.50 -26.19 4.47
N MET A 512 -7.66 -25.16 4.56
CA MET A 512 -7.25 -24.57 5.84
C MET A 512 -8.44 -23.96 6.58
N ARG A 513 -9.32 -23.25 5.86
CA ARG A 513 -10.58 -22.73 6.41
C ARG A 513 -11.48 -23.86 6.93
N ALA A 514 -11.62 -24.95 6.19
CA ALA A 514 -12.40 -26.11 6.63
C ALA A 514 -11.82 -26.77 7.91
N LEU A 515 -10.48 -26.88 8.01
CA LEU A 515 -9.81 -27.38 9.22
C LEU A 515 -10.05 -26.47 10.43
N VAL A 516 -9.99 -25.15 10.22
CA VAL A 516 -10.22 -24.15 11.27
C VAL A 516 -11.69 -24.10 11.69
N GLN A 517 -12.65 -24.31 10.78
CA GLN A 517 -14.09 -24.38 11.09
C GLN A 517 -14.45 -25.52 12.05
N ARG A 518 -13.62 -26.56 12.17
CA ARG A 518 -13.81 -27.63 13.16
C ARG A 518 -13.69 -27.13 14.61
N TYR A 519 -12.95 -26.04 14.83
CA TYR A 519 -12.82 -25.41 16.14
C TYR A 519 -13.97 -24.44 16.37
N ARG A 520 -14.76 -24.70 17.40
CA ARG A 520 -15.90 -23.87 17.76
C ARG A 520 -15.42 -22.69 18.58
N ILE A 521 -15.12 -21.59 17.91
CA ILE A 521 -14.78 -20.33 18.55
C ILE A 521 -16.11 -19.67 18.94
N ALA A 522 -16.26 -19.23 20.19
CA ALA A 522 -17.34 -18.32 20.52
C ALA A 522 -17.13 -17.05 19.70
N VAL A 523 -17.84 -16.93 18.58
CA VAL A 523 -18.02 -15.64 17.93
C VAL A 523 -18.71 -14.80 18.99
N LEU A 524 -18.00 -13.78 19.48
CA LEU A 524 -18.61 -12.65 20.15
C LEU A 524 -19.33 -11.88 19.04
N GLY A 525 -20.37 -12.51 18.49
CA GLY A 525 -21.42 -11.86 17.76
C GLY A 525 -22.16 -11.06 18.80
N ALA A 526 -21.81 -9.77 18.90
CA ALA A 526 -22.83 -8.79 19.17
C ALA A 526 -23.97 -9.07 18.17
N VAL A 527 -25.09 -9.59 18.68
CA VAL A 527 -26.47 -9.59 18.17
C VAL A 527 -27.14 -10.92 18.55
N ALA A 528 -27.66 -10.94 19.77
CA ALA A 528 -28.91 -11.63 20.11
C ALA A 528 -29.54 -10.89 21.30
N LEU A 529 -29.76 -9.58 21.14
CA LEU A 529 -30.83 -8.87 21.84
C LEU A 529 -31.99 -8.73 20.85
N ALA A 530 -32.65 -9.86 20.57
CA ALA A 530 -34.02 -9.84 20.09
C ALA A 530 -34.92 -9.52 21.29
N PHE A 531 -35.89 -8.65 21.08
CA PHE A 531 -36.84 -8.09 22.07
C PHE A 531 -36.38 -6.85 22.85
N LEU A 532 -36.10 -5.77 22.11
CA LEU A 532 -36.60 -4.45 22.49
C LEU A 532 -37.37 -3.88 21.28
N PRO A 533 -38.57 -3.30 21.49
CA PRO A 533 -39.31 -2.69 20.40
C PRO A 533 -38.49 -1.53 19.83
N ALA A 534 -38.44 -1.47 18.50
CA ALA A 534 -37.80 -0.42 17.74
C ALA A 534 -38.39 0.95 18.12
N THR A 535 -37.56 1.80 18.72
CA THR A 535 -37.65 3.25 18.52
C THR A 535 -36.40 3.64 17.73
N ALA A 536 -36.59 3.87 16.43
CA ALA A 536 -35.55 4.11 15.44
C ALA A 536 -34.62 5.26 15.85
N ARG A 537 -33.34 4.97 16.07
CA ARG A 537 -32.25 5.93 15.89
C ARG A 537 -31.44 5.46 14.70
N ALA A 538 -31.22 6.36 13.76
CA ALA A 538 -30.28 6.17 12.66
C ALA A 538 -28.86 6.02 13.22
N ASP A 539 -28.11 5.04 12.73
CA ASP A 539 -26.73 4.79 13.12
C ASP A 539 -25.74 5.35 12.09
N LEU A 540 -24.53 5.65 12.56
CA LEU A 540 -23.41 6.12 11.76
C LEU A 540 -22.47 4.94 11.48
N ILE A 541 -22.20 4.68 10.20
CA ILE A 541 -21.34 3.59 9.74
C ILE A 541 -20.15 4.18 8.97
N LEU A 542 -18.93 3.82 9.33
CA LEU A 542 -17.70 4.24 8.65
C LEU A 542 -17.19 3.09 7.79
N LEU A 543 -17.19 3.27 6.47
CA LEU A 543 -16.62 2.34 5.50
C LEU A 543 -15.28 2.90 5.00
N THR A 544 -14.18 2.20 5.26
CA THR A 544 -12.83 2.70 4.96
C THR A 544 -11.94 1.63 4.33
N GLN A 545 -10.90 2.06 3.60
CA GLN A 545 -9.85 1.22 3.02
C GLN A 545 -8.55 1.49 3.80
N ARG A 546 -8.15 0.61 4.72
CA ARG A 546 -6.96 0.83 5.58
C ARG A 546 -5.60 0.63 4.88
N ASP A 547 -5.57 -0.08 3.76
CA ASP A 547 -4.38 -0.32 2.95
C ASP A 547 -3.78 0.95 2.33
N VAL A 548 -4.55 2.05 2.25
CA VAL A 548 -4.08 3.37 1.80
C VAL A 548 -3.79 4.26 3.02
N PRO A 549 -2.52 4.60 3.33
CA PRO A 549 -2.16 5.36 4.53
C PRO A 549 -2.88 6.71 4.67
N GLN A 550 -3.13 7.38 3.53
CA GLN A 550 -3.86 8.65 3.49
C GLN A 550 -5.32 8.49 3.96
N TYR A 551 -5.99 7.39 3.59
CA TYR A 551 -7.36 7.11 4.01
C TYR A 551 -7.44 6.71 5.48
N ALA A 552 -6.44 6.00 6.00
CA ALA A 552 -6.33 5.73 7.43
C ALA A 552 -6.22 7.04 8.26
N GLN A 553 -5.56 8.07 7.74
CA GLN A 553 -5.50 9.39 8.38
C GLN A 553 -6.87 10.07 8.41
N VAL A 554 -7.63 10.04 7.29
CA VAL A 554 -9.00 10.55 7.22
C VAL A 554 -9.90 9.83 8.22
N ALA A 555 -9.81 8.49 8.27
CA ALA A 555 -10.61 7.65 9.17
C ALA A 555 -10.30 7.95 10.64
N SER A 556 -9.02 8.10 10.98
CA SER A 556 -8.59 8.46 12.34
C SER A 556 -9.10 9.85 12.74
N ALA A 557 -9.03 10.83 11.83
CA ALA A 557 -9.55 12.18 12.08
C ALA A 557 -11.07 12.20 12.25
N PHE A 558 -11.78 11.37 11.48
CA PHE A 558 -13.22 11.18 11.60
C PHE A 558 -13.60 10.54 12.96
N GLN A 559 -12.92 9.46 13.35
CA GLN A 559 -13.18 8.72 14.58
C GLN A 559 -12.93 9.55 15.84
N ARG A 560 -12.02 10.54 15.80
CA ARG A 560 -11.84 11.48 16.92
C ARG A 560 -13.08 12.33 17.19
N ALA A 561 -13.86 12.64 16.17
CA ALA A 561 -15.11 13.40 16.30
C ALA A 561 -16.31 12.48 16.63
N HIS A 562 -16.30 11.23 16.14
CA HIS A 562 -17.34 10.22 16.38
C HIS A 562 -16.73 8.91 16.90
N PRO A 563 -16.38 8.81 18.20
CA PRO A 563 -15.65 7.65 18.74
C PRO A 563 -16.46 6.35 18.76
N ASN A 564 -17.80 6.43 18.72
CA ASN A 564 -18.70 5.28 18.74
C ASN A 564 -19.14 4.82 17.34
N VAL A 565 -18.52 5.32 16.26
CA VAL A 565 -18.89 4.95 14.90
C VAL A 565 -18.61 3.47 14.60
N ARG A 566 -19.58 2.77 14.00
CA ARG A 566 -19.37 1.39 13.57
C ARG A 566 -18.45 1.38 12.35
N THR A 567 -17.23 0.90 12.51
CA THR A 567 -16.25 0.84 11.41
C THR A 567 -16.32 -0.49 10.67
N MET A 568 -16.31 -0.44 9.34
CA MET A 568 -16.28 -1.57 8.42
C MET A 568 -15.17 -1.35 7.39
N GLU A 569 -14.50 -2.43 6.99
CA GLU A 569 -13.51 -2.40 5.91
C GLU A 569 -14.18 -2.74 4.58
N VAL A 570 -13.69 -2.17 3.48
CA VAL A 570 -14.22 -2.44 2.12
C VAL A 570 -14.20 -3.95 1.78
N GLU A 571 -13.19 -4.69 2.27
CA GLU A 571 -13.05 -6.14 2.10
C GLU A 571 -14.19 -6.95 2.74
N SER A 572 -14.92 -6.36 3.69
CA SER A 572 -16.06 -7.01 4.35
C SER A 572 -17.34 -7.01 3.48
N GLY A 573 -17.29 -6.40 2.29
CA GLY A 573 -18.42 -6.29 1.37
C GLY A 573 -19.35 -5.11 1.70
N ALA A 574 -20.49 -5.07 1.02
CA ALA A 574 -21.43 -3.94 1.09
C ALA A 574 -21.91 -3.67 2.53
N PRO A 575 -22.05 -2.39 2.92
CA PRO A 575 -22.50 -2.03 4.26
C PRO A 575 -23.93 -2.52 4.50
N ALA A 576 -24.14 -3.27 5.58
CA ALA A 576 -25.47 -3.68 6.04
C ALA A 576 -26.15 -2.52 6.80
N ALA A 577 -26.52 -1.48 6.05
CA ALA A 577 -27.16 -0.26 6.55
C ALA A 577 -28.70 -0.32 6.42
N ARG A 578 -29.41 0.30 7.37
CA ARG A 578 -30.87 0.44 7.37
C ARG A 578 -31.28 1.76 6.74
N ASP A 579 -32.54 1.85 6.33
CA ASP A 579 -33.11 3.12 5.86
C ASP A 579 -33.01 4.20 6.95
N GLY A 580 -32.39 5.33 6.62
CA GLY A 580 -32.10 6.43 7.53
C GLY A 580 -30.69 6.44 8.13
N ASP A 581 -29.90 5.37 8.00
CA ASP A 581 -28.49 5.35 8.43
C ASP A 581 -27.63 6.29 7.58
N VAL A 582 -26.47 6.67 8.12
CA VAL A 582 -25.46 7.46 7.39
C VAL A 582 -24.20 6.62 7.23
N VAL A 583 -23.86 6.32 5.98
CA VAL A 583 -22.64 5.59 5.62
C VAL A 583 -21.58 6.58 5.16
N VAL A 584 -20.52 6.72 5.95
CA VAL A 584 -19.36 7.54 5.61
C VAL A 584 -18.35 6.68 4.86
N ALA A 585 -18.16 6.95 3.58
CA ALA A 585 -17.30 6.17 2.71
C ALA A 585 -15.99 6.92 2.42
N ILE A 586 -14.88 6.39 2.94
CA ILE A 586 -13.53 6.98 2.77
C ILE A 586 -12.81 6.29 1.60
N GLY A 587 -12.55 7.06 0.54
CA GLY A 587 -11.85 6.60 -0.66
C GLY A 587 -12.78 6.04 -1.75
N SER A 588 -12.29 5.98 -2.99
CA SER A 588 -13.13 5.65 -4.16
C SER A 588 -13.77 4.26 -4.08
N LYS A 589 -13.04 3.22 -3.65
CA LYS A 589 -13.62 1.86 -3.52
C LYS A 589 -14.73 1.80 -2.47
N ALA A 590 -14.51 2.44 -1.31
CA ALA A 590 -15.53 2.51 -0.27
C ALA A 590 -16.78 3.25 -0.77
N PHE A 591 -16.57 4.34 -1.51
CA PHE A 591 -17.65 5.13 -2.06
C PHE A 591 -18.48 4.37 -3.10
N ASP A 592 -17.82 3.68 -4.03
CA ASP A 592 -18.51 2.88 -5.03
C ASP A 592 -19.30 1.73 -4.40
N LEU A 593 -18.73 1.08 -3.39
CA LEU A 593 -19.39 0.01 -2.64
C LEU A 593 -20.62 0.53 -1.86
N ALA A 594 -20.50 1.70 -1.20
CA ALA A 594 -21.62 2.32 -0.49
C ALA A 594 -22.71 2.81 -1.44
N ARG A 595 -22.35 3.38 -2.59
CA ARG A 595 -23.28 3.93 -3.59
C ARG A 595 -24.06 2.84 -4.34
N THR A 596 -23.47 1.66 -4.53
CA THR A 596 -24.10 0.54 -5.25
C THR A 596 -24.84 -0.43 -4.33
N ALA A 597 -24.66 -0.31 -3.01
CA ALA A 597 -25.33 -1.15 -2.04
C ALA A 597 -26.86 -0.92 -2.05
N PRO A 598 -27.68 -1.98 -1.88
CA PRO A 598 -29.13 -1.87 -1.84
C PRO A 598 -29.60 -1.17 -0.55
N GLY A 599 -30.58 -0.26 -0.65
CA GLY A 599 -31.18 0.46 0.48
C GLY A 599 -31.50 1.93 0.16
N THR A 600 -32.02 2.68 1.13
CA THR A 600 -32.29 4.14 1.00
C THR A 600 -31.61 4.96 2.10
N PHE A 601 -30.33 4.67 2.36
CA PHE A 601 -29.52 5.38 3.36
C PHE A 601 -28.75 6.55 2.75
N THR A 602 -28.20 7.42 3.60
CA THR A 602 -27.40 8.57 3.14
C THR A 602 -25.94 8.18 3.05
N VAL A 603 -25.29 8.51 1.93
CA VAL A 603 -23.86 8.27 1.71
C VAL A 603 -23.09 9.58 1.84
N VAL A 604 -22.13 9.62 2.75
CA VAL A 604 -21.20 10.73 2.95
C VAL A 604 -19.83 10.32 2.46
N LEU A 605 -19.42 10.83 1.31
CA LEU A 605 -18.11 10.57 0.76
C LEU A 605 -17.02 11.36 1.48
N ALA A 606 -15.83 10.79 1.57
CA ALA A 606 -14.65 11.43 2.13
C ALA A 606 -13.40 11.02 1.34
N ALA A 607 -12.59 11.99 0.93
CA ALA A 607 -11.35 11.73 0.17
C ALA A 607 -11.56 10.93 -1.13
N VAL A 608 -12.67 11.20 -1.83
CA VAL A 608 -12.96 10.63 -3.15
C VAL A 608 -12.59 11.66 -4.21
N LEU A 609 -11.84 11.23 -5.22
CA LEU A 609 -11.45 12.05 -6.35
C LEU A 609 -12.57 12.09 -7.40
N ASN A 610 -13.00 13.28 -7.83
CA ASN A 610 -14.07 13.47 -8.82
C ASN A 610 -15.33 12.60 -8.58
N PRO A 611 -15.98 12.70 -7.41
CA PRO A 611 -17.09 11.81 -7.07
C PRO A 611 -18.31 12.03 -7.96
N GLU A 612 -18.90 10.93 -8.43
CA GLU A 612 -20.22 10.96 -9.06
C GLU A 612 -21.31 10.98 -7.99
N VAL A 613 -21.95 12.13 -7.81
CA VAL A 613 -23.00 12.35 -6.81
C VAL A 613 -24.41 11.94 -7.29
N SER A 614 -24.48 11.10 -8.31
CA SER A 614 -25.71 10.55 -8.87
C SER A 614 -25.95 9.12 -8.34
N GLY A 615 -27.21 8.75 -8.07
CA GLY A 615 -27.53 7.39 -7.63
C GLY A 615 -28.84 7.28 -6.87
N HIS A 616 -29.11 6.08 -6.36
CA HIS A 616 -30.31 5.75 -5.59
C HIS A 616 -30.27 6.23 -4.13
N HIS A 617 -29.11 6.74 -3.68
CA HIS A 617 -28.88 7.23 -2.32
C HIS A 617 -28.79 8.75 -2.28
N ALA A 618 -29.05 9.33 -1.11
CA ALA A 618 -28.72 10.72 -0.82
C ALA A 618 -27.20 10.86 -0.68
N ILE A 619 -26.51 11.42 -1.67
CA ILE A 619 -25.04 11.52 -1.68
C ILE A 619 -24.59 12.95 -1.35
N GLY A 620 -23.72 13.05 -0.35
CA GLY A 620 -23.06 14.29 0.08
C GLY A 620 -21.64 14.00 0.55
N GLY A 621 -20.89 15.01 1.01
CA GLY A 621 -19.60 14.76 1.66
C GLY A 621 -18.48 15.72 1.30
N VAL A 622 -17.25 15.26 1.52
CA VAL A 622 -16.02 16.04 1.38
C VAL A 622 -15.12 15.35 0.36
N PRO A 623 -14.99 15.90 -0.85
CA PRO A 623 -14.22 15.25 -1.88
C PRO A 623 -12.71 15.45 -1.60
N MET A 624 -11.83 14.81 -2.37
CA MET A 624 -10.38 14.89 -2.14
C MET A 624 -9.80 16.25 -2.56
N GLU A 625 -10.49 16.95 -3.45
CA GLU A 625 -10.12 18.27 -3.92
C GLU A 625 -10.09 19.27 -2.77
N ALA A 626 -8.99 20.01 -2.67
CA ALA A 626 -8.92 21.16 -1.78
C ALA A 626 -9.89 22.26 -2.25
N ARG A 627 -10.28 23.13 -1.31
CA ARG A 627 -11.16 24.26 -1.58
C ARG A 627 -10.63 25.14 -2.73
N PRO A 628 -11.40 25.32 -3.83
CA PRO A 628 -11.01 26.17 -4.97
C PRO A 628 -10.57 27.57 -4.62
N ALA A 629 -11.22 28.17 -3.61
CA ALA A 629 -10.89 29.51 -3.14
C ALA A 629 -9.44 29.61 -2.64
N ASP A 630 -8.90 28.55 -2.03
CA ASP A 630 -7.54 28.57 -1.49
C ASP A 630 -6.50 28.62 -2.63
N ALA A 631 -6.73 27.84 -3.69
CA ALA A 631 -5.87 27.83 -4.88
C ALA A 631 -5.89 29.16 -5.64
N LEU A 632 -7.07 29.75 -5.83
CA LEU A 632 -7.23 31.01 -6.56
C LEU A 632 -6.74 32.21 -5.75
N ALA A 633 -6.95 32.21 -4.43
CA ALA A 633 -6.38 33.23 -3.54
C ALA A 633 -4.85 33.15 -3.52
N ALA A 634 -4.28 31.94 -3.46
CA ALA A 634 -2.84 31.72 -3.52
C ALA A 634 -2.25 32.18 -4.87
N LEU A 635 -2.91 31.85 -5.99
CA LEU A 635 -2.53 32.36 -7.30
C LEU A 635 -2.53 33.88 -7.33
N LYS A 636 -3.60 34.53 -6.83
CA LYS A 636 -3.72 35.99 -6.90
C LYS A 636 -2.70 36.70 -6.01
N ALA A 637 -2.36 36.10 -4.88
CA ALA A 637 -1.30 36.60 -4.00
C ALA A 637 0.08 36.50 -4.66
N LEU A 638 0.35 35.40 -5.39
CA LEU A 638 1.64 35.11 -6.03
C LEU A 638 1.80 35.83 -7.38
N ALA A 639 0.74 35.92 -8.17
CA ALA A 639 0.67 36.55 -9.49
C ALA A 639 -0.48 37.58 -9.55
N PRO A 640 -0.31 38.79 -8.98
CA PRO A 640 -1.37 39.79 -8.91
C PRO A 640 -1.87 40.25 -10.29
N SER A 641 -1.03 40.17 -11.31
CA SER A 641 -1.34 40.52 -12.70
C SER A 641 -2.22 39.50 -13.42
N ALA A 642 -2.34 38.26 -12.91
CA ALA A 642 -3.11 37.21 -13.57
C ALA A 642 -4.60 37.59 -13.66
N ARG A 643 -5.19 37.38 -14.85
CA ARG A 643 -6.61 37.63 -15.15
C ARG A 643 -7.28 36.40 -15.76
N ARG A 644 -6.63 35.68 -16.68
CA ARG A 644 -7.17 34.49 -17.36
C ARG A 644 -6.48 33.23 -16.86
N VAL A 645 -7.23 32.25 -16.39
CA VAL A 645 -6.70 30.98 -15.87
C VAL A 645 -7.27 29.82 -16.66
N LEU A 646 -6.41 29.05 -17.32
CA LEU A 646 -6.79 27.79 -17.96
C LEU A 646 -6.97 26.72 -16.88
N VAL A 647 -8.16 26.14 -16.78
CA VAL A 647 -8.43 25.04 -15.85
C VAL A 647 -8.53 23.74 -16.64
N LEU A 648 -7.54 22.86 -16.47
CA LEU A 648 -7.58 21.52 -17.04
C LEU A 648 -8.31 20.59 -16.08
N HIS A 649 -9.33 19.90 -16.59
CA HIS A 649 -10.21 19.10 -15.75
C HIS A 649 -10.64 17.79 -16.42
N PRO A 650 -11.13 16.80 -15.65
CA PRO A 650 -11.66 15.57 -16.20
C PRO A 650 -12.86 15.74 -17.13
N PRO A 651 -13.15 14.79 -18.04
CA PRO A 651 -14.39 14.79 -18.78
C PRO A 651 -15.58 14.72 -17.80
N GLY A 652 -16.65 15.45 -18.13
CA GLY A 652 -17.79 15.69 -17.25
C GLY A 652 -17.79 17.10 -16.66
N THR A 653 -18.72 17.35 -15.73
CA THR A 653 -18.81 18.62 -15.00
C THR A 653 -18.46 18.37 -13.53
N PRO A 654 -17.17 18.47 -13.14
CA PRO A 654 -16.77 18.27 -11.76
C PRO A 654 -17.51 19.25 -10.83
N PRO A 655 -18.05 18.82 -9.68
CA PRO A 655 -18.72 19.71 -8.73
C PRO A 655 -17.83 20.89 -8.29
N VAL A 656 -16.52 20.67 -8.23
CA VAL A 656 -15.50 21.66 -7.90
C VAL A 656 -15.45 22.84 -8.89
N LEU A 657 -15.88 22.65 -10.14
CA LEU A 657 -15.80 23.68 -11.18
C LEU A 657 -16.79 24.83 -10.94
N ALA A 658 -17.99 24.52 -10.44
CA ALA A 658 -19.00 25.54 -10.11
C ALA A 658 -18.53 26.44 -8.97
N GLU A 659 -17.93 25.86 -7.92
CA GLU A 659 -17.34 26.63 -6.82
C GLU A 659 -16.11 27.42 -7.28
N ALA A 660 -15.27 26.84 -8.14
CA ALA A 660 -14.14 27.51 -8.74
C ALA A 660 -14.55 28.76 -9.53
N GLN A 661 -15.61 28.69 -10.34
CA GLN A 661 -16.13 29.84 -11.09
C GLN A 661 -16.61 30.96 -10.14
N ALA A 662 -17.36 30.61 -9.08
CA ALA A 662 -17.80 31.59 -8.08
C ALA A 662 -16.63 32.18 -7.26
N ALA A 663 -15.59 31.40 -6.97
CA ALA A 663 -14.38 31.87 -6.31
C ALA A 663 -13.53 32.77 -7.21
N ALA A 664 -13.40 32.45 -8.49
CA ALA A 664 -12.63 33.23 -9.46
C ALA A 664 -13.22 34.64 -9.65
N ALA A 665 -14.56 34.74 -9.73
CA ALA A 665 -15.26 36.02 -9.83
C ALA A 665 -14.93 36.97 -8.66
N ARG A 666 -14.79 36.43 -7.43
CA ARG A 666 -14.42 37.23 -6.24
C ARG A 666 -13.00 37.79 -6.30
N HIS A 667 -12.10 37.16 -7.07
CA HIS A 667 -10.71 37.59 -7.23
C HIS A 667 -10.44 38.30 -8.56
N GLY A 668 -11.47 38.59 -9.36
CA GLY A 668 -11.34 39.22 -10.68
C GLY A 668 -10.62 38.32 -11.70
N LEU A 669 -10.77 37.00 -11.58
CA LEU A 669 -10.20 36.01 -12.48
C LEU A 669 -11.30 35.44 -13.40
N THR A 670 -10.95 35.18 -14.66
CA THR A 670 -11.76 34.47 -15.63
C THR A 670 -11.22 33.05 -15.79
N LEU A 671 -12.05 32.04 -15.56
CA LEU A 671 -11.66 30.63 -15.74
C LEU A 671 -12.05 30.14 -17.13
N GLU A 672 -11.08 29.57 -17.83
CA GLU A 672 -11.28 28.84 -19.08
C GLU A 672 -11.16 27.35 -18.81
N ALA A 673 -12.31 26.72 -18.58
CA ALA A 673 -12.36 25.29 -18.30
C ALA A 673 -12.19 24.47 -19.60
N ARG A 674 -11.25 23.53 -19.59
CA ARG A 674 -11.03 22.57 -20.68
C ARG A 674 -11.10 21.14 -20.13
N ALA A 675 -12.11 20.42 -20.58
CA ALA A 675 -12.26 19.00 -20.32
C ALA A 675 -11.26 18.21 -21.17
N MET A 676 -10.41 17.42 -20.52
CA MET A 676 -9.43 16.57 -21.20
C MET A 676 -9.90 15.12 -21.12
N ALA A 677 -10.57 14.63 -22.17
CA ALA A 677 -11.03 13.24 -22.24
C ALA A 677 -9.87 12.26 -22.50
N ASP A 678 -8.97 12.64 -23.41
CA ASP A 678 -7.76 11.92 -23.76
C ASP A 678 -6.55 12.85 -23.63
N LEU A 679 -5.41 12.31 -23.21
CA LEU A 679 -4.12 13.00 -23.14
C LEU A 679 -3.23 12.72 -24.35
N THR A 680 -3.67 11.86 -25.28
CA THR A 680 -2.98 11.64 -26.56
C THR A 680 -2.99 12.94 -27.38
N GLY A 681 -1.82 13.39 -27.83
CA GLY A 681 -1.70 14.66 -28.57
C GLY A 681 -1.71 15.92 -27.68
N LEU A 682 -1.56 15.78 -26.36
CA LEU A 682 -1.40 16.91 -25.44
C LEU A 682 -0.22 17.81 -25.83
N ASP A 683 0.83 17.22 -26.40
CA ASP A 683 2.00 17.90 -26.94
C ASP A 683 1.68 18.91 -28.04
N ARG A 684 0.63 18.66 -28.82
CA ARG A 684 0.18 19.53 -29.92
C ARG A 684 -0.87 20.54 -29.46
N THR A 685 -1.79 20.11 -28.61
CA THR A 685 -2.97 20.91 -28.20
C THR A 685 -2.69 21.88 -27.05
N PHE A 686 -1.87 21.49 -26.08
CA PHE A 686 -1.56 22.33 -24.93
C PHE A 686 -0.86 23.66 -25.30
N PRO A 687 0.12 23.69 -26.24
CA PRO A 687 0.69 24.93 -26.76
C PRO A 687 -0.33 25.99 -27.20
N GLU A 688 -1.39 25.58 -27.88
CA GLU A 688 -2.44 26.47 -28.37
C GLU A 688 -3.33 26.96 -27.24
N LEU A 689 -3.71 26.06 -26.31
CA LEU A 689 -4.51 26.39 -25.13
C LEU A 689 -3.78 27.35 -24.19
N ALA A 690 -2.48 27.15 -24.00
CA ALA A 690 -1.65 27.96 -23.13
C ALA A 690 -1.31 29.35 -23.72
N ALA A 691 -1.55 29.60 -25.01
CA ALA A 691 -1.11 30.83 -25.67
C ALA A 691 -1.85 32.10 -25.22
N SER A 692 -3.02 31.98 -24.59
CA SER A 692 -3.89 33.11 -24.26
C SER A 692 -4.24 33.26 -22.78
N VAL A 693 -3.52 32.56 -21.89
CA VAL A 693 -3.81 32.52 -20.45
C VAL A 693 -2.61 32.97 -19.62
N ASP A 694 -2.89 33.49 -18.42
CA ASP A 694 -1.88 34.01 -17.49
C ASP A 694 -1.44 32.96 -16.46
N ALA A 695 -2.23 31.90 -16.28
CA ALA A 695 -1.92 30.79 -15.38
C ALA A 695 -2.62 29.50 -15.83
N VAL A 696 -2.08 28.36 -15.42
CA VAL A 696 -2.68 27.04 -15.63
C VAL A 696 -3.00 26.41 -14.29
N TRP A 697 -4.21 25.90 -14.12
CA TRP A 697 -4.63 25.15 -12.95
C TRP A 697 -5.04 23.74 -13.33
N LEU A 698 -4.37 22.76 -12.73
CA LEU A 698 -4.75 21.36 -12.84
C LEU A 698 -5.73 21.03 -11.71
N LEU A 699 -6.98 20.72 -12.06
CA LEU A 699 -7.87 20.07 -11.12
C LEU A 699 -7.37 18.65 -10.84
N ALA A 700 -7.63 18.16 -9.62
CA ALA A 700 -7.13 16.86 -9.22
C ALA A 700 -7.68 15.76 -10.16
N ASP A 701 -6.78 14.98 -10.74
CA ASP A 701 -7.11 13.87 -11.64
C ASP A 701 -5.94 12.88 -11.68
N ALA A 702 -6.22 11.58 -11.62
CA ALA A 702 -5.20 10.55 -11.68
C ALA A 702 -4.35 10.61 -12.97
N ARG A 703 -4.94 11.08 -14.08
CA ARG A 703 -4.27 11.20 -15.39
C ARG A 703 -3.27 12.34 -15.40
N PHE A 704 -3.58 13.47 -14.76
CA PHE A 704 -2.64 14.58 -14.57
C PHE A 704 -1.57 14.26 -13.52
N ALA A 705 -1.84 13.34 -12.59
CA ALA A 705 -0.88 12.88 -11.59
C ALA A 705 0.20 11.95 -12.18
N ARG A 706 0.03 11.45 -13.42
CA ARG A 706 1.03 10.58 -14.05
C ARG A 706 2.37 11.33 -14.21
N PRO A 707 3.51 10.72 -13.85
CA PRO A 707 4.80 11.42 -13.86
C PRO A 707 5.23 12.00 -15.20
N ASP A 708 4.93 11.32 -16.30
CA ASP A 708 5.21 11.75 -17.68
C ASP A 708 4.38 12.98 -18.06
N VAL A 709 3.08 12.95 -17.76
CA VAL A 709 2.14 14.05 -18.04
C VAL A 709 2.44 15.27 -17.18
N ALA A 710 2.64 15.08 -15.87
CA ALA A 710 2.95 16.15 -14.94
C ALA A 710 4.26 16.87 -15.32
N LYS A 711 5.31 16.12 -15.65
CA LYS A 711 6.58 16.69 -16.12
C LYS A 711 6.42 17.48 -17.42
N TYR A 712 5.68 16.94 -18.39
CA TYR A 712 5.41 17.63 -19.64
C TYR A 712 4.69 18.96 -19.41
N LEU A 713 3.59 18.96 -18.65
CA LEU A 713 2.81 20.18 -18.37
C LEU A 713 3.61 21.23 -17.61
N ILE A 714 4.38 20.82 -16.60
CA ILE A 714 5.28 21.71 -15.86
C ILE A 714 6.34 22.30 -16.79
N GLY A 715 7.01 21.46 -17.59
CA GLY A 715 8.03 21.91 -18.55
C GLY A 715 7.48 22.90 -19.58
N ALA A 716 6.34 22.57 -20.20
CA ALA A 716 5.69 23.43 -21.19
C ALA A 716 5.24 24.77 -20.59
N CYS A 717 4.80 24.80 -19.32
CA CYS A 717 4.49 26.02 -18.60
C CYS A 717 5.74 26.86 -18.30
N LEU A 718 6.84 26.23 -17.86
CA LEU A 718 8.10 26.92 -17.57
C LEU A 718 8.70 27.55 -18.84
N GLU A 719 8.73 26.81 -19.96
CA GLU A 719 9.21 27.32 -21.26
C GLU A 719 8.46 28.58 -21.72
N ARG A 720 7.16 28.66 -21.39
CA ARG A 720 6.28 29.77 -21.75
C ARG A 720 6.18 30.85 -20.67
N LYS A 721 6.87 30.68 -19.55
CA LYS A 721 6.80 31.55 -18.36
C LYS A 721 5.39 31.71 -17.79
N ILE A 722 4.61 30.63 -17.77
CA ILE A 722 3.25 30.61 -17.23
C ILE A 722 3.25 29.87 -15.89
N PRO A 723 2.77 30.47 -14.78
CA PRO A 723 2.65 29.77 -13.51
C PRO A 723 1.63 28.63 -13.58
N LEU A 724 2.04 27.46 -13.11
CA LEU A 724 1.20 26.27 -12.99
C LEU A 724 0.82 26.01 -11.52
N ILE A 725 -0.47 25.74 -11.30
CA ILE A 725 -1.06 25.33 -10.02
C ILE A 725 -1.31 23.83 -10.06
N GLY A 726 -0.57 23.08 -9.24
CA GLY A 726 -0.75 21.65 -9.04
C GLY A 726 -1.68 21.31 -7.88
N PHE A 727 -2.00 20.03 -7.74
CA PHE A 727 -2.81 19.48 -6.64
C PHE A 727 -2.06 18.45 -5.77
N LEU A 728 -0.76 18.27 -6.02
CA LEU A 728 0.12 17.40 -5.24
C LEU A 728 1.37 18.17 -4.81
N GLU A 729 1.85 17.90 -3.60
CA GLU A 729 3.14 18.42 -3.12
C GLU A 729 4.29 18.12 -4.10
N GLY A 730 4.30 16.91 -4.67
CA GLY A 730 5.30 16.49 -5.65
C GLY A 730 5.34 17.36 -6.91
N MET A 731 4.21 17.95 -7.32
CA MET A 731 4.19 18.85 -8.48
C MET A 731 4.91 20.17 -8.18
N ALA A 732 4.74 20.72 -6.98
CA ALA A 732 5.50 21.89 -6.54
C ALA A 732 7.00 21.57 -6.46
N LYS A 733 7.38 20.40 -5.92
CA LYS A 733 8.79 19.96 -5.87
C LYS A 733 9.44 19.83 -7.26
N VAL A 734 8.68 19.44 -8.27
CA VAL A 734 9.20 19.21 -9.63
C VAL A 734 9.25 20.50 -10.46
N GLY A 735 8.52 21.55 -10.07
CA GLY A 735 8.62 22.88 -10.71
C GLY A 735 7.29 23.59 -10.99
N ALA A 736 6.16 23.12 -10.44
CA ALA A 736 4.95 23.93 -10.41
C ALA A 736 5.15 25.14 -9.49
N ALA A 737 4.64 26.32 -9.90
CA ALA A 737 4.80 27.56 -9.13
C ALA A 737 4.14 27.46 -7.74
N LEU A 738 2.97 26.83 -7.68
CA LEU A 738 2.31 26.48 -6.43
C LEU A 738 1.55 25.16 -6.56
N ALA A 739 1.30 24.49 -5.43
CA ALA A 739 0.40 23.35 -5.38
C ALA A 739 -0.49 23.41 -4.14
N VAL A 740 -1.76 23.05 -4.29
CA VAL A 740 -2.70 22.92 -3.17
C VAL A 740 -3.05 21.45 -3.01
N ALA A 741 -2.37 20.78 -2.09
CA ALA A 741 -2.60 19.35 -1.83
C ALA A 741 -3.71 19.13 -0.80
N ALA A 742 -4.34 17.95 -0.86
CA ALA A 742 -5.34 17.54 0.11
C ALA A 742 -4.76 17.48 1.54
N ASP A 743 -5.46 18.07 2.51
CA ASP A 743 -5.21 17.84 3.94
C ASP A 743 -6.15 16.75 4.44
N PHE A 744 -5.65 15.51 4.49
CA PHE A 744 -6.42 14.34 4.90
C PHE A 744 -7.00 14.44 6.32
N ASP A 745 -6.34 15.16 7.24
CA ASP A 745 -6.88 15.38 8.58
C ASP A 745 -8.06 16.37 8.55
N ALA A 746 -7.93 17.44 7.76
CA ALA A 746 -9.01 18.40 7.55
C ALA A 746 -10.21 17.78 6.85
N ILE A 747 -9.98 16.90 5.86
CA ILE A 747 -11.02 16.13 5.19
C ILE A 747 -11.79 15.27 6.20
N GLY A 748 -11.09 14.54 7.07
CA GLY A 748 -11.75 13.69 8.08
C GLY A 748 -12.58 14.50 9.09
N ARG A 749 -12.07 15.66 9.54
CA ARG A 749 -12.84 16.56 10.44
C ARG A 749 -14.06 17.15 9.77
N GLU A 750 -13.97 17.56 8.51
CA GLU A 750 -15.10 18.15 7.79
C GLU A 750 -16.13 17.07 7.41
N ALA A 751 -15.68 15.87 7.03
CA ALA A 751 -16.54 14.72 6.80
C ALA A 751 -17.34 14.35 8.06
N ALA A 752 -16.73 14.44 9.25
CA ALA A 752 -17.43 14.21 10.51
C ALA A 752 -18.56 15.22 10.78
N LYS A 753 -18.37 16.49 10.40
CA LYS A 753 -19.44 17.50 10.49
C LYS A 753 -20.56 17.22 9.50
N VAL A 754 -20.21 16.96 8.24
CA VAL A 754 -21.18 16.63 7.18
C VAL A 754 -21.98 15.39 7.55
N ALA A 755 -21.34 14.37 8.11
CA ALA A 755 -22.02 13.16 8.59
C ALA A 755 -22.96 13.44 9.76
N GLY A 756 -22.57 14.29 10.71
CA GLY A 756 -23.45 14.71 11.81
C GLY A 756 -24.68 15.48 11.31
N GLU A 757 -24.51 16.35 10.32
CA GLU A 757 -25.62 17.09 9.69
C GLU A 757 -26.54 16.18 8.87
N ALA A 758 -25.97 15.23 8.12
CA ALA A 758 -26.72 14.23 7.37
C ALA A 758 -27.58 13.38 8.31
N LEU A 759 -27.01 12.99 9.45
CA LEU A 759 -27.71 12.21 10.48
C LEU A 759 -28.85 13.00 11.12
N ALA A 760 -28.67 14.31 11.31
CA ALA A 760 -29.70 15.18 11.89
C ALA A 760 -30.83 15.54 10.91
N ARG A 761 -30.54 15.60 9.60
CA ARG A 761 -31.50 16.01 8.57
C ARG A 761 -32.21 14.85 7.87
N HIS A 762 -31.74 13.61 8.07
CA HIS A 762 -32.22 12.41 7.36
C HIS A 762 -32.27 12.63 5.84
N GLY A 763 -31.17 13.13 5.25
CA GLY A 763 -31.11 13.43 3.83
C GLY A 763 -29.77 13.98 3.36
N ALA A 764 -29.70 14.27 2.05
CA ALA A 764 -28.47 14.69 1.39
C ALA A 764 -27.96 16.03 1.92
N VAL A 765 -26.66 16.09 2.21
CA VAL A 765 -25.94 17.32 2.52
C VAL A 765 -25.12 17.70 1.28
N PRO A 766 -25.06 18.98 0.86
CA PRO A 766 -24.24 19.37 -0.28
C PRO A 766 -22.76 19.04 -0.05
N LEU A 767 -22.01 18.89 -1.14
CA LEU A 767 -20.55 18.76 -1.07
C LEU A 767 -19.94 19.97 -0.36
N ARG A 768 -18.96 19.71 0.50
CA ARG A 768 -18.14 20.74 1.16
C ARG A 768 -16.68 20.46 0.94
N PHE A 769 -15.89 21.50 0.69
CA PHE A 769 -14.46 21.37 0.46
C PHE A 769 -13.66 21.69 1.71
N ALA A 770 -12.74 20.78 2.06
CA ALA A 770 -11.78 20.98 3.12
C ALA A 770 -10.66 21.95 2.68
N PRO A 771 -10.06 22.71 3.61
CA PRO A 771 -8.87 23.49 3.30
C PRO A 771 -7.72 22.56 2.89
N GLY A 772 -6.93 22.98 1.91
CA GLY A 772 -5.74 22.25 1.45
C GLY A 772 -4.45 22.73 2.12
N LYS A 773 -3.38 21.93 1.98
CA LYS A 773 -2.01 22.37 2.28
C LYS A 773 -1.40 23.06 1.07
N LEU A 774 -0.93 24.28 1.26
CA LEU A 774 -0.37 25.11 0.21
C LEU A 774 1.15 24.99 0.17
N TYR A 775 1.69 24.70 -1.01
CA TYR A 775 3.12 24.62 -1.28
C TYR A 775 3.48 25.63 -2.36
N VAL A 776 4.60 26.32 -2.20
CA VAL A 776 5.12 27.30 -3.17
C VAL A 776 6.55 26.96 -3.50
N ASN A 777 6.88 26.86 -4.80
CA ASN A 777 8.26 26.64 -5.24
C ASN A 777 8.95 28.00 -5.43
N ALA A 778 9.84 28.36 -4.52
CA ALA A 778 10.55 29.65 -4.54
C ALA A 778 11.39 29.84 -5.80
N ARG A 779 12.06 28.80 -6.27
CA ARG A 779 12.91 28.86 -7.46
C ARG A 779 12.08 29.09 -8.71
N THR A 780 10.97 28.38 -8.86
CA THR A 780 10.04 28.61 -9.98
C THR A 780 9.46 30.01 -9.93
N VAL A 781 9.11 30.51 -8.74
CA VAL A 781 8.59 31.88 -8.56
C VAL A 781 9.60 32.93 -9.03
N GLU A 782 10.88 32.75 -8.71
CA GLU A 782 11.98 33.60 -9.17
C GLU A 782 12.18 33.50 -10.69
N GLU A 783 12.26 32.29 -11.25
CA GLU A 783 12.45 32.06 -12.69
C GLU A 783 11.30 32.64 -13.53
N LEU A 784 10.08 32.63 -13.00
CA LEU A 784 8.88 33.21 -13.63
C LEU A 784 8.75 34.73 -13.39
N ASN A 785 9.63 35.36 -12.60
CA ASN A 785 9.55 36.78 -12.23
C ASN A 785 8.20 37.19 -11.63
N LEU A 786 7.60 36.34 -10.79
CA LEU A 786 6.31 36.65 -10.17
C LEU A 786 6.50 37.72 -9.08
N THR A 787 5.76 38.83 -9.19
CA THR A 787 5.91 40.03 -8.34
C THR A 787 5.07 40.01 -7.06
N GLY A 788 4.32 38.94 -6.84
CA GLY A 788 3.43 38.77 -5.69
C GLY A 788 4.14 38.36 -4.41
N LYS A 789 3.36 38.28 -3.33
CA LYS A 789 3.84 37.80 -2.02
C LYS A 789 3.53 36.32 -1.88
N ILE A 790 4.44 35.59 -1.23
CA ILE A 790 4.17 34.20 -0.82
C ILE A 790 2.94 34.21 0.11
N PRO A 791 1.90 33.41 -0.17
CA PRO A 791 0.69 33.38 0.64
C PRO A 791 0.98 32.97 2.09
N ALA A 792 0.25 33.55 3.04
CA ALA A 792 0.41 33.21 4.46
C ALA A 792 0.03 31.75 4.72
N GLY A 793 0.90 31.01 5.42
CA GLY A 793 0.71 29.59 5.71
C GLY A 793 1.15 28.63 4.59
N ALA A 794 1.74 29.15 3.50
CA ALA A 794 2.36 28.31 2.47
C ALA A 794 3.70 27.71 2.95
N GLU A 795 3.91 26.44 2.68
CA GLU A 795 5.22 25.81 2.83
C GLU A 795 6.09 26.13 1.60
N VAL A 796 7.25 26.74 1.85
CA VAL A 796 8.17 27.18 0.80
C VAL A 796 9.16 26.07 0.49
N ILE A 797 9.11 25.57 -0.75
CA ILE A 797 9.99 24.54 -1.29
C ILE A 797 11.06 25.25 -2.15
N ARG A 798 12.31 24.80 -2.05
CA ARG A 798 13.45 25.36 -2.82
C ARG A 798 13.98 24.38 -3.85
#